data_AF-A0A7S1BPY2-F1
#
_entry.id   AF-A0A7S1BPY2-F1
#
_cell.length_a   1.000
_cell.length_b   1.000
_cell.length_c   1.000
_cell.angle_alpha   90.00
_cell.angle_beta   90.00
_cell.angle_gamma   90.00
#
_symmetry.space_group_name_H-M   'P 1'
#
loop_
_entity.id
_entity.type
_entity.pdbx_description
1 polymer ?
#
loop_
_entity_poly.entity_id
_entity_poly.type
_entity_poly.pdbx_seq_one_letter_code
_entity_poly.pdbx_strand_id
1 'polypeptide(L)'
;SNDTNAAVYIHDAAAGWIPGTLLSSDPASRTARVRVTSSSLDGYLSFGESGGHEVNVDLSGPGYASTEHTLPRMNVHADSGKLVEVSDLCDLSYLNEPAILHNLSVRHGNCLPYTRTGDIVIAVNPYQWMEHLYDAACMNTYAEHYIFAARKENRAKPPPHVYEISSSCYTGLAAESTDQSILVSGESGAGKTETVKILMNHLASLHRQEQSQDTTTDTSHIVQRVLDSNPLLEAFGNAKTTRNDNSSRFGKYIQLQFDNEDPYTAQLKGKRLPNCVLAGSLCKTYLLEKSRVVSHENPERNYHIFYQLLDSPLHFRQKVWPEKLVPPDSLAKQNKPMPPSTFRCLGNPDKILIEGKTDHQNFAKTVDALHLIGIREEKLVSLFRAICVVMQLSNLTFDKDPKDDDRSIIVSQDELKLLADLLGLPSINDIEKALTYRTVVSRNDRVEVPLNVHQAIDVCNAFAKEIYAKVFDWLVRTINQATRAEDTYPHAQEVDKFGIIGLLDIFGFESFKINRFEQLCINYANEKLQQKFTLDTFRSVQAEYEFEGIELADLNFDDNADVLNLIEGRMGFIAVLNEECIRPRGNDLAFVQKVYAMNGTGADTPLVDNRFYKNDEFGIKHYAGPVKYNATHFVQKNTDIIPLDLVECASKCTNAIVRAEFAPPPEIPPAKATPGPPGRRKKRGTATVWTKFRSQLAELMDSLSRTRSRYIRCVKPNTQKKPKIMNHASTVEQLRCAGVVAAVTVS
;
A
#
# COMPACT_ATOMS: atom_id res chain seq x y z
N SER A 1 21.29 14.15 -34.06
CA SER A 1 22.59 14.23 -34.75
C SER A 1 22.71 13.10 -35.78
N ASN A 2 23.22 13.38 -36.99
CA ASN A 2 23.37 12.42 -38.10
C ASN A 2 24.63 11.54 -37.96
N ASP A 3 24.84 11.01 -36.76
CA ASP A 3 26.05 10.28 -36.37
C ASP A 3 25.88 8.81 -36.78
N THR A 4 26.42 8.44 -37.93
CA THR A 4 26.37 7.05 -38.43
C THR A 4 27.29 6.16 -37.60
N ASN A 5 26.88 4.90 -37.41
CA ASN A 5 27.43 3.93 -36.46
C ASN A 5 27.21 4.22 -34.95
N ALA A 6 26.34 5.16 -34.59
CA ALA A 6 25.99 5.39 -33.19
C ALA A 6 25.28 4.18 -32.54
N ALA A 7 25.63 3.87 -31.30
CA ALA A 7 24.90 2.92 -30.46
C ALA A 7 23.58 3.56 -29.98
N VAL A 8 22.45 2.93 -30.31
CA VAL A 8 21.10 3.47 -30.10
C VAL A 8 20.14 2.38 -29.61
N TYR A 9 19.06 2.78 -28.94
CA TYR A 9 17.95 1.89 -28.62
C TYR A 9 16.82 2.04 -29.63
N ILE A 10 16.13 0.94 -29.93
CA ILE A 10 14.87 0.92 -30.68
C ILE A 10 13.77 0.26 -29.86
N HIS A 11 12.55 0.77 -29.99
CA HIS A 11 11.36 0.26 -29.33
C HIS A 11 10.89 -1.04 -29.99
N ASP A 12 10.65 -2.07 -29.19
CA ASP A 12 10.09 -3.36 -29.61
C ASP A 12 8.82 -3.69 -28.79
N ALA A 13 7.78 -4.20 -29.44
CA ALA A 13 6.48 -4.42 -28.80
C ALA A 13 6.47 -5.56 -27.76
N ALA A 14 7.43 -6.48 -27.78
CA ALA A 14 7.54 -7.60 -26.85
C ALA A 14 8.68 -7.42 -25.84
N ALA A 15 9.82 -6.89 -26.29
CA ALA A 15 11.03 -6.67 -25.49
C ALA A 15 11.14 -5.24 -24.91
N GLY A 16 10.26 -4.30 -25.27
CA GLY A 16 10.27 -2.92 -24.78
C GLY A 16 11.31 -2.08 -25.52
N TRP A 17 12.60 -2.22 -25.17
CA TRP A 17 13.69 -1.48 -25.80
C TRP A 17 14.91 -2.37 -26.03
N ILE A 18 15.31 -2.53 -27.29
CA ILE A 18 16.44 -3.37 -27.68
C ILE A 18 17.60 -2.53 -28.24
N PRO A 19 18.87 -2.92 -28.01
CA PRO A 19 20.03 -2.20 -28.52
C PRO A 19 20.20 -2.41 -30.02
N GLY A 20 20.80 -1.43 -30.69
CA GLY A 20 21.11 -1.46 -32.12
C GLY A 20 22.16 -0.44 -32.51
N THR A 21 22.55 -0.46 -33.79
CA THR A 21 23.53 0.47 -34.37
C THR A 21 22.87 1.29 -35.47
N LEU A 22 22.88 2.61 -35.35
CA LEU A 22 22.31 3.53 -36.33
C LEU A 22 23.14 3.51 -37.62
N LEU A 23 22.53 3.12 -38.74
CA LEU A 23 23.18 3.10 -40.06
C LEU A 23 22.98 4.43 -40.79
N SER A 24 21.76 4.97 -40.73
CA SER A 24 21.39 6.26 -41.32
C SER A 24 20.07 6.76 -40.73
N SER A 25 19.92 8.07 -40.54
CA SER A 25 18.66 8.73 -40.18
C SER A 25 18.28 9.76 -41.24
N ASP A 26 17.01 9.79 -41.65
CA ASP A 26 16.44 10.84 -42.49
C ASP A 26 15.41 11.67 -41.69
N PRO A 27 15.76 12.91 -41.29
CA PRO A 27 14.86 13.81 -40.59
C PRO A 27 13.62 14.21 -41.41
N ALA A 28 13.69 14.19 -42.75
CA ALA A 28 12.59 14.65 -43.62
C ALA A 28 11.47 13.61 -43.70
N SER A 29 11.80 12.33 -43.85
CA SER A 29 10.82 11.23 -43.77
C SER A 29 10.54 10.75 -42.34
N ARG A 30 11.28 11.23 -41.34
CA ARG A 30 11.23 10.77 -39.94
C ARG A 30 11.50 9.27 -39.81
N THR A 31 12.45 8.75 -40.57
CA THR A 31 12.84 7.33 -40.53
C THR A 31 14.31 7.14 -40.16
N ALA A 32 14.62 6.00 -39.54
CA ALA A 32 16.00 5.58 -39.29
C ALA A 32 16.22 4.11 -39.68
N ARG A 33 17.37 3.81 -40.28
CA ARG A 33 17.86 2.45 -40.49
C ARG A 33 18.76 2.04 -39.34
N VAL A 34 18.42 0.96 -38.67
CA VAL A 34 19.16 0.44 -37.51
C VAL A 34 19.51 -1.02 -37.76
N ARG A 35 20.75 -1.41 -37.49
CA ARG A 35 21.18 -2.81 -37.43
C ARG A 35 20.92 -3.35 -36.03
N VAL A 36 20.14 -4.40 -35.95
CA VAL A 36 19.80 -5.11 -34.70
C VAL A 36 20.59 -6.41 -34.66
N THR A 37 21.57 -6.49 -33.77
CA THR A 37 22.30 -7.73 -33.48
C THR A 37 21.44 -8.63 -32.59
N SER A 38 20.88 -9.69 -33.17
CA SER A 38 20.10 -10.67 -32.43
C SER A 38 21.01 -11.61 -31.62
N SER A 39 21.13 -11.40 -30.31
CA SER A 39 21.48 -12.48 -29.37
C SER A 39 21.10 -12.16 -27.91
N SER A 40 21.04 -13.24 -27.13
CA SER A 40 20.58 -13.42 -25.75
C SER A 40 20.81 -12.30 -24.71
N LEU A 41 19.93 -12.34 -23.70
CA LEU A 41 19.89 -11.57 -22.44
C LEU A 41 21.17 -11.63 -21.54
N ASP A 42 22.29 -12.16 -22.01
CA ASP A 42 23.44 -12.54 -21.18
C ASP A 42 24.52 -11.43 -21.04
N GLY A 43 24.22 -10.18 -21.39
CA GLY A 43 25.09 -9.01 -21.09
C GLY A 43 26.37 -8.88 -21.92
N TYR A 44 26.65 -9.80 -22.85
CA TYR A 44 27.80 -9.73 -23.75
C TYR A 44 27.44 -9.13 -25.11
N LEU A 45 27.43 -7.80 -25.21
CA LEU A 45 27.39 -7.11 -26.50
C LEU A 45 28.81 -6.98 -27.07
N SER A 46 29.15 -7.81 -28.06
CA SER A 46 30.36 -7.66 -28.87
C SER A 46 30.06 -6.87 -30.14
N PHE A 47 30.55 -5.64 -30.23
CA PHE A 47 30.37 -4.78 -31.40
C PHE A 47 31.40 -5.14 -32.50
N GLY A 48 31.10 -6.19 -33.27
CA GLY A 48 31.94 -6.68 -34.35
C GLY A 48 31.20 -7.59 -35.33
N GLU A 49 30.95 -7.06 -36.53
CA GLU A 49 30.63 -7.70 -37.82
C GLU A 49 29.62 -8.88 -37.95
N SER A 50 28.78 -8.76 -38.98
CA SER A 50 28.20 -9.88 -39.77
C SER A 50 27.09 -10.78 -39.17
N GLY A 51 26.34 -10.34 -38.14
CA GLY A 51 25.26 -11.16 -37.54
C GLY A 51 23.89 -10.51 -37.28
N GLY A 52 23.65 -9.26 -37.68
CA GLY A 52 22.42 -8.53 -37.38
C GLY A 52 21.48 -8.33 -38.58
N HIS A 53 20.17 -8.24 -38.32
CA HIS A 53 19.18 -7.84 -39.33
C HIS A 53 18.97 -6.33 -39.33
N GLU A 54 18.64 -5.74 -40.48
CA GLU A 54 18.40 -4.30 -40.59
C GLU A 54 16.90 -3.99 -40.50
N VAL A 55 16.55 -3.00 -39.68
CA VAL A 55 15.18 -2.56 -39.41
C VAL A 55 15.04 -1.10 -39.84
N ASN A 56 13.98 -0.80 -40.60
CA ASN A 56 13.52 0.57 -40.81
C ASN A 56 12.58 0.95 -39.66
N VAL A 57 12.95 1.97 -38.90
CA VAL A 57 12.21 2.49 -37.76
C VAL A 57 11.49 3.77 -38.16
N ASP A 58 10.19 3.81 -37.93
CA ASP A 58 9.37 5.02 -38.03
C ASP A 58 9.42 5.80 -36.71
N LEU A 59 10.00 7.00 -36.77
CA LEU A 59 10.20 7.89 -35.62
C LEU A 59 8.96 8.76 -35.33
N SER A 60 7.90 8.65 -36.14
CA SER A 60 6.58 9.23 -35.85
C SER A 60 5.73 8.34 -34.92
N GLY A 61 6.14 7.08 -34.71
CA GLY A 61 5.46 6.13 -33.84
C GLY A 61 5.43 6.54 -32.35
N PRO A 62 4.46 6.02 -31.57
CA PRO A 62 4.20 6.46 -30.19
C PRO A 62 5.37 6.26 -29.22
N GLY A 63 6.33 5.37 -29.52
CA GLY A 63 7.54 5.17 -28.72
C GLY A 63 8.60 6.27 -28.84
N TYR A 64 8.51 7.13 -29.88
CA TYR A 64 9.50 8.20 -30.17
C TYR A 64 8.87 9.60 -30.16
N ALA A 65 7.60 9.71 -29.77
CA ALA A 65 6.86 10.98 -29.73
C ALA A 65 7.40 11.94 -28.65
N SER A 66 8.05 11.43 -27.59
CA SER A 66 8.69 12.21 -26.53
C SER A 66 10.17 12.54 -26.79
N THR A 67 10.79 11.99 -27.84
CA THR A 67 12.24 12.10 -28.09
C THR A 67 12.56 13.01 -29.29
N GLU A 68 11.71 14.00 -29.56
CA GLU A 68 11.79 14.88 -30.76
C GLU A 68 11.87 14.10 -32.09
N HIS A 69 11.26 12.92 -32.17
CA HIS A 69 11.40 11.99 -33.29
C HIS A 69 12.86 11.54 -33.56
N THR A 70 13.64 11.34 -32.49
CA THR A 70 15.00 10.79 -32.56
C THR A 70 15.14 9.47 -31.79
N LEU A 71 16.16 8.68 -32.10
CA LEU A 71 16.47 7.44 -31.39
C LEU A 71 17.26 7.71 -30.10
N PRO A 72 16.87 7.14 -28.95
CA PRO A 72 17.64 7.22 -27.71
C PRO A 72 19.07 6.68 -27.88
N ARG A 73 20.07 7.40 -27.37
CA ARG A 73 21.49 6.98 -27.40
C ARG A 73 21.79 5.98 -26.27
N MET A 74 22.69 5.04 -26.54
CA MET A 74 23.22 4.12 -25.54
C MET A 74 24.45 4.71 -24.83
N ASN A 75 24.58 4.45 -23.53
CA ASN A 75 25.81 4.71 -22.78
C ASN A 75 26.74 3.52 -22.94
N VAL A 76 27.82 3.66 -23.72
CA VAL A 76 28.77 2.58 -24.01
C VAL A 76 30.21 3.04 -23.78
N HIS A 77 31.06 2.14 -23.26
CA HIS A 77 32.50 2.39 -23.15
C HIS A 77 33.13 2.43 -24.56
N ALA A 78 33.87 3.49 -24.87
CA ALA A 78 34.42 3.73 -26.20
C ALA A 78 35.47 2.70 -26.67
N ASP A 79 36.08 1.96 -25.74
CA ASP A 79 37.12 0.96 -25.98
C ASP A 79 36.58 -0.44 -26.32
N SER A 80 35.40 -0.77 -25.81
CA SER A 80 34.86 -2.13 -25.75
C SER A 80 33.41 -2.24 -26.24
N GLY A 81 32.73 -1.11 -26.45
CA GLY A 81 31.32 -1.03 -26.82
C GLY A 81 30.34 -1.48 -25.73
N LYS A 82 30.82 -2.01 -24.60
CA LYS A 82 29.97 -2.53 -23.52
C LYS A 82 29.14 -1.40 -22.91
N LEU A 83 27.91 -1.72 -22.52
CA LEU A 83 27.07 -0.83 -21.73
C LEU A 83 27.78 -0.40 -20.45
N VAL A 84 27.73 0.90 -20.15
CA VAL A 84 28.26 1.44 -18.90
C VAL A 84 27.32 1.04 -17.76
N GLU A 85 27.83 0.32 -16.76
CA GLU A 85 27.12 0.06 -15.51
C GLU A 85 27.46 1.16 -14.51
N VAL A 86 26.44 1.84 -13.96
CA VAL A 86 26.60 2.91 -12.97
C VAL A 86 25.85 2.60 -11.68
N SER A 87 26.43 3.03 -10.55
CA SER A 87 25.78 2.89 -9.24
C SER A 87 24.79 4.02 -8.94
N ASP A 88 24.95 5.18 -9.57
CA ASP A 88 24.01 6.28 -9.56
C ASP A 88 23.55 6.59 -11.00
N LEU A 89 22.24 6.76 -11.22
CA LEU A 89 21.73 7.01 -12.57
C LEU A 89 22.06 8.41 -13.09
N CYS A 90 22.39 9.35 -12.20
CA CYS A 90 22.89 10.68 -12.56
C CYS A 90 24.29 10.64 -13.22
N ASP A 91 25.03 9.52 -13.09
CA ASP A 91 26.34 9.32 -13.75
C ASP A 91 26.20 8.98 -15.26
N LEU A 92 24.97 8.82 -15.80
CA LEU A 92 24.73 8.48 -17.20
C LEU A 92 24.82 9.70 -18.13
N SER A 93 25.74 9.67 -19.10
CA SER A 93 25.91 10.75 -20.09
C SER A 93 24.69 10.97 -21.00
N TYR A 94 23.99 9.89 -21.36
CA TYR A 94 22.72 9.92 -22.07
C TYR A 94 21.63 9.39 -21.16
N LEU A 95 20.98 10.30 -20.43
CA LEU A 95 19.83 9.95 -19.61
C LEU A 95 18.60 9.75 -20.51
N ASN A 96 18.12 8.52 -20.58
CA ASN A 96 16.87 8.17 -21.25
C ASN A 96 16.28 6.89 -20.63
N GLU A 97 14.98 6.68 -20.84
CA GLU A 97 14.24 5.54 -20.29
C GLU A 97 14.90 4.16 -20.58
N PRO A 98 15.35 3.84 -21.82
CA PRO A 98 16.06 2.59 -22.03
C PRO A 98 17.43 2.52 -21.35
N ALA A 99 18.20 3.60 -21.24
CA ALA A 99 19.45 3.59 -20.48
C ALA A 99 19.22 3.25 -19.00
N ILE A 100 18.17 3.81 -18.37
CA ILE A 100 17.76 3.48 -17.00
C ILE A 100 17.41 1.99 -16.91
N LEU A 101 16.55 1.49 -17.80
CA LEU A 101 16.13 0.08 -17.84
C LEU A 101 17.33 -0.87 -17.95
N HIS A 102 18.22 -0.61 -18.90
CA HIS A 102 19.35 -1.51 -19.17
C HIS A 102 20.38 -1.49 -18.03
N ASN A 103 20.67 -0.34 -17.40
CA ASN A 103 21.50 -0.30 -16.20
C ASN A 103 20.90 -1.14 -15.06
N LEU A 104 19.60 -0.97 -14.78
CA LEU A 104 18.90 -1.78 -13.77
C LEU A 104 18.87 -3.28 -14.12
N SER A 105 18.76 -3.63 -15.41
CA SER A 105 18.78 -5.02 -15.89
C SER A 105 20.15 -5.69 -15.69
N VAL A 106 21.24 -5.00 -16.01
CA VAL A 106 22.62 -5.50 -15.80
C VAL A 106 22.88 -5.70 -14.31
N ARG A 107 22.56 -4.69 -13.49
CA ARG A 107 22.73 -4.74 -12.03
C ARG A 107 21.91 -5.86 -11.39
N HIS A 108 20.67 -6.07 -11.81
CA HIS A 108 19.83 -7.17 -11.32
C HIS A 108 20.39 -8.56 -11.66
N GLY A 109 20.92 -8.74 -12.88
CA GLY A 109 21.62 -9.97 -13.28
C GLY A 109 22.88 -10.24 -12.44
N ASN A 110 23.60 -9.18 -12.11
CA ASN A 110 24.79 -9.16 -11.25
C ASN A 110 24.48 -9.30 -9.74
N CYS A 111 23.23 -9.52 -9.34
CA CYS A 111 22.79 -9.57 -7.93
C CYS A 111 22.98 -8.26 -7.15
N LEU A 112 22.93 -7.11 -7.82
CA LEU A 112 22.96 -5.78 -7.23
C LEU A 112 21.53 -5.19 -7.25
N PRO A 113 20.69 -5.40 -6.22
CA PRO A 113 19.28 -5.00 -6.24
C PRO A 113 19.05 -3.49 -6.08
N TYR A 114 20.08 -2.73 -5.68
CA TYR A 114 19.95 -1.31 -5.36
C TYR A 114 20.73 -0.43 -6.34
N THR A 115 20.15 0.70 -6.72
CA THR A 115 20.75 1.73 -7.58
C THR A 115 20.31 3.10 -7.09
N ARG A 116 21.19 4.10 -7.10
CA ARG A 116 20.85 5.48 -6.73
C ARG A 116 20.29 6.26 -7.92
N THR A 117 19.58 7.33 -7.61
CA THR A 117 19.27 8.44 -8.52
C THR A 117 19.23 9.69 -7.66
N GLY A 118 20.38 10.31 -7.47
CA GLY A 118 20.57 11.36 -6.46
C GLY A 118 20.22 10.85 -5.06
N ASP A 119 19.36 11.58 -4.36
CA ASP A 119 18.94 11.29 -2.98
C ASP A 119 17.90 10.13 -2.83
N ILE A 120 17.59 9.44 -3.93
CA ILE A 120 16.58 8.37 -4.03
C ILE A 120 17.27 7.02 -4.27
N VAL A 121 16.75 5.96 -3.63
CA VAL A 121 17.17 4.57 -3.91
C VAL A 121 16.10 3.81 -4.70
N ILE A 122 16.48 3.24 -5.83
CA ILE A 122 15.70 2.24 -6.57
C ILE A 122 16.03 0.86 -6.02
N ALA A 123 15.00 0.07 -5.71
CA ALA A 123 15.12 -1.27 -5.13
C ALA A 123 14.43 -2.31 -6.03
N VAL A 124 15.20 -3.02 -6.85
CA VAL A 124 14.70 -4.09 -7.74
C VAL A 124 14.58 -5.39 -6.95
N ASN A 125 13.37 -5.97 -6.87
CA ASN A 125 13.13 -7.17 -6.08
C ASN A 125 14.02 -8.35 -6.56
N PRO A 126 14.93 -8.89 -5.73
CA PRO A 126 15.81 -9.97 -6.13
C PRO A 126 15.11 -11.34 -6.25
N TYR A 127 13.92 -11.51 -5.65
CA TYR A 127 13.24 -12.80 -5.45
C TYR A 127 14.09 -13.89 -4.76
N GLN A 128 15.14 -13.48 -4.04
CA GLN A 128 15.99 -14.33 -3.21
C GLN A 128 16.53 -13.49 -2.04
N TRP A 129 16.71 -14.12 -0.88
CA TRP A 129 17.35 -13.45 0.26
C TRP A 129 18.87 -13.40 0.05
N MET A 130 19.49 -12.25 0.33
CA MET A 130 20.92 -12.00 0.12
C MET A 130 21.55 -11.65 1.46
N GLU A 131 21.96 -12.66 2.23
CA GLU A 131 22.37 -12.51 3.64
C GLU A 131 23.45 -11.43 3.85
N HIS A 132 24.47 -11.40 2.97
CA HIS A 132 25.58 -10.44 3.01
C HIS A 132 25.18 -8.96 2.81
N LEU A 133 23.95 -8.67 2.33
CA LEU A 133 23.44 -7.30 2.22
C LEU A 133 22.75 -6.84 3.51
N TYR A 134 22.37 -7.76 4.40
CA TYR A 134 21.52 -7.48 5.56
C TYR A 134 22.10 -7.99 6.88
N ASP A 135 23.37 -8.39 6.89
CA ASP A 135 24.09 -8.75 8.10
C ASP A 135 24.53 -7.52 8.91
N ALA A 136 25.02 -7.77 10.13
CA ALA A 136 25.47 -6.71 11.03
C ALA A 136 26.71 -5.96 10.50
N ALA A 137 27.58 -6.60 9.70
CA ALA A 137 28.77 -5.94 9.15
C ALA A 137 28.37 -4.92 8.06
N CYS A 138 27.39 -5.27 7.23
CA CYS A 138 26.78 -4.36 6.28
C CYS A 138 26.13 -3.18 7.01
N MET A 139 25.22 -3.42 7.97
CA MET A 139 24.58 -2.36 8.77
C MET A 139 25.62 -1.40 9.37
N ASN A 140 26.63 -1.93 10.06
CA ASN A 140 27.69 -1.15 10.69
C ASN A 140 28.48 -0.31 9.68
N THR A 141 28.68 -0.81 8.45
CA THR A 141 29.39 -0.06 7.39
C THR A 141 28.63 1.22 6.98
N TYR A 142 27.30 1.15 6.85
CA TYR A 142 26.48 2.33 6.55
C TYR A 142 26.28 3.24 7.78
N ALA A 143 26.21 2.68 8.99
CA ALA A 143 26.18 3.46 10.22
C ALA A 143 27.48 4.26 10.39
N GLU A 144 28.64 3.61 10.28
CA GLU A 144 29.95 4.28 10.30
C GLU A 144 30.06 5.38 9.25
N HIS A 145 29.67 5.10 8.00
CA HIS A 145 29.89 6.03 6.90
C HIS A 145 29.02 7.29 6.99
N TYR A 146 27.74 7.16 7.36
CA TYR A 146 26.75 8.25 7.29
C TYR A 146 26.41 8.90 8.65
N ILE A 147 26.79 8.29 9.77
CA ILE A 147 26.45 8.75 11.12
C ILE A 147 27.72 9.09 11.92
N PHE A 148 28.64 8.13 12.08
CA PHE A 148 29.74 8.26 13.05
C PHE A 148 31.04 8.84 12.48
N ALA A 149 31.31 8.64 11.18
CA ALA A 149 32.52 9.13 10.55
C ALA A 149 32.62 10.65 10.66
N ALA A 150 33.84 11.16 10.90
CA ALA A 150 34.13 12.53 10.50
C ALA A 150 33.91 12.62 8.99
N ARG A 151 33.37 13.76 8.50
CA ARG A 151 33.40 14.12 7.07
C ARG A 151 34.86 14.20 6.60
N LYS A 152 35.45 13.03 6.34
CA LYS A 152 36.74 12.86 5.67
C LYS A 152 36.39 12.74 4.20
N GLU A 153 36.61 13.82 3.47
CA GLU A 153 36.24 14.00 2.05
C GLU A 153 36.82 12.92 1.11
N ASN A 154 37.78 12.11 1.59
CA ASN A 154 38.48 11.07 0.85
C ASN A 154 38.06 9.61 1.18
N ARG A 155 36.91 9.34 1.82
CA ARG A 155 36.38 7.95 1.95
C ARG A 155 35.48 7.64 0.75
N ALA A 156 35.75 6.54 0.04
CA ALA A 156 34.90 6.09 -1.07
C ALA A 156 33.48 5.79 -0.57
N LYS A 157 32.46 6.36 -1.25
CA LYS A 157 31.04 6.15 -0.94
C LYS A 157 30.72 4.65 -1.06
N PRO A 158 30.03 4.02 -0.08
CA PRO A 158 29.66 2.62 -0.18
C PRO A 158 28.68 2.38 -1.35
N PRO A 159 28.47 1.13 -1.79
CA PRO A 159 27.48 0.79 -2.80
C PRO A 159 26.08 1.35 -2.49
N PRO A 160 25.17 1.45 -3.47
CA PRO A 160 23.77 1.79 -3.21
C PRO A 160 23.13 0.82 -2.23
N HIS A 161 22.45 1.34 -1.20
CA HIS A 161 21.69 0.51 -0.25
C HIS A 161 20.61 1.33 0.46
N VAL A 162 19.54 0.66 0.89
CA VAL A 162 18.46 1.30 1.69
C VAL A 162 18.95 1.75 3.08
N TYR A 163 20.12 1.28 3.52
CA TYR A 163 20.76 1.71 4.78
C TYR A 163 21.27 3.16 4.71
N GLU A 164 21.67 3.67 3.54
CA GLU A 164 22.00 5.09 3.34
C GLU A 164 20.82 6.00 3.68
N ILE A 165 19.61 5.62 3.25
CA ILE A 165 18.38 6.39 3.51
C ILE A 165 18.04 6.38 5.01
N SER A 166 18.10 5.23 5.67
CA SER A 166 17.81 5.13 7.11
C SER A 166 18.88 5.81 7.97
N SER A 167 20.18 5.67 7.65
CA SER A 167 21.24 6.44 8.33
C SER A 167 21.04 7.94 8.15
N SER A 168 20.71 8.40 6.95
CA SER A 168 20.50 9.82 6.66
C SER A 168 19.28 10.39 7.41
N CYS A 169 18.21 9.61 7.57
CA CYS A 169 17.10 9.97 8.45
C CYS A 169 17.52 9.97 9.93
N TYR A 170 18.29 8.98 10.40
CA TYR A 170 18.77 8.96 11.78
C TYR A 170 19.62 10.21 12.10
N THR A 171 20.56 10.57 11.23
CA THR A 171 21.36 11.79 11.35
C THR A 171 20.50 13.06 11.28
N GLY A 172 19.51 13.13 10.37
CA GLY A 172 18.58 14.26 10.29
C GLY A 172 17.73 14.43 11.55
N LEU A 173 17.35 13.34 12.21
CA LEU A 173 16.63 13.40 13.46
C LEU A 173 17.53 13.76 14.65
N ALA A 174 18.70 13.13 14.77
CA ALA A 174 19.61 13.31 15.89
C ALA A 174 20.38 14.65 15.85
N ALA A 175 20.86 15.08 14.67
CA ALA A 175 21.65 16.30 14.53
C ALA A 175 20.80 17.54 14.20
N GLU A 176 19.78 17.40 13.34
CA GLU A 176 18.96 18.53 12.86
C GLU A 176 17.65 18.68 13.66
N SER A 177 17.40 17.83 14.66
CA SER A 177 16.16 17.78 15.47
C SER A 177 14.86 17.78 14.63
N THR A 178 14.94 17.30 13.40
CA THR A 178 13.89 17.40 12.39
C THR A 178 13.24 16.04 12.17
N ASP A 179 11.91 15.96 12.29
CA ASP A 179 11.17 14.73 12.02
C ASP A 179 11.36 14.30 10.55
N GLN A 180 11.45 12.99 10.30
CA GLN A 180 11.82 12.40 9.02
C GLN A 180 10.72 11.47 8.51
N SER A 181 10.68 11.23 7.20
CA SER A 181 9.83 10.19 6.62
C SER A 181 10.45 9.50 5.41
N ILE A 182 10.38 8.18 5.36
CA ILE A 182 10.80 7.34 4.24
C ILE A 182 9.55 6.83 3.53
N LEU A 183 9.38 7.25 2.28
CA LEU A 183 8.24 6.89 1.43
C LEU A 183 8.65 5.73 0.51
N VAL A 184 8.11 4.53 0.76
CA VAL A 184 8.42 3.33 0.01
C VAL A 184 7.26 3.02 -0.95
N SER A 185 7.49 3.19 -2.25
CA SER A 185 6.45 3.03 -3.29
C SER A 185 6.81 1.94 -4.29
N GLY A 186 5.81 1.41 -5.01
CA GLY A 186 5.99 0.41 -6.07
C GLY A 186 4.80 -0.55 -6.18
N GLU A 187 4.78 -1.38 -7.22
CA GLU A 187 3.69 -2.33 -7.48
C GLU A 187 3.53 -3.44 -6.41
N SER A 188 2.43 -4.20 -6.49
CA SER A 188 2.25 -5.39 -5.64
C SER A 188 3.26 -6.49 -5.99
N GLY A 189 4.05 -6.87 -4.99
CA GLY A 189 5.19 -7.80 -5.14
C GLY A 189 6.52 -7.13 -5.50
N ALA A 190 6.61 -5.79 -5.52
CA ALA A 190 7.86 -5.07 -5.79
C ALA A 190 8.86 -5.05 -4.60
N GLY A 191 8.46 -5.51 -3.40
CA GLY A 191 9.35 -5.58 -2.22
C GLY A 191 9.23 -4.45 -1.19
N LYS A 192 8.17 -3.63 -1.26
CA LYS A 192 7.93 -2.51 -0.30
C LYS A 192 7.97 -2.95 1.16
N THR A 193 7.16 -3.92 1.54
CA THR A 193 7.02 -4.38 2.93
C THR A 193 8.32 -4.98 3.47
N GLU A 194 9.07 -5.73 2.66
CA GLU A 194 10.40 -6.24 3.03
C GLU A 194 11.43 -5.10 3.17
N THR A 195 11.39 -4.10 2.28
CA THR A 195 12.22 -2.89 2.39
C THR A 195 11.94 -2.16 3.70
N VAL A 196 10.67 -2.05 4.11
CA VAL A 196 10.28 -1.44 5.39
C VAL A 196 10.74 -2.27 6.60
N LYS A 197 10.65 -3.62 6.54
CA LYS A 197 11.26 -4.51 7.56
C LYS A 197 12.78 -4.28 7.67
N ILE A 198 13.49 -4.20 6.53
CA ILE A 198 14.95 -3.98 6.46
C ILE A 198 15.34 -2.62 7.07
N LEU A 199 14.64 -1.53 6.70
CA LEU A 199 14.85 -0.19 7.27
C LEU A 199 14.62 -0.14 8.77
N MET A 200 13.50 -0.72 9.22
CA MET A 200 13.11 -0.74 10.64
C MET A 200 14.11 -1.55 11.49
N ASN A 201 14.58 -2.70 10.99
CA ASN A 201 15.63 -3.49 11.64
C ASN A 201 16.96 -2.72 11.77
N HIS A 202 17.32 -1.92 10.76
CA HIS A 202 18.53 -1.09 10.79
C HIS A 202 18.40 0.08 11.77
N LEU A 203 17.30 0.83 11.72
CA LEU A 203 17.03 1.90 12.71
C LEU A 203 17.03 1.35 14.16
N ALA A 204 16.56 0.12 14.34
CA ALA A 204 16.60 -0.61 15.61
C ALA A 204 17.97 -1.23 15.98
N SER A 205 18.94 -1.29 15.07
CA SER A 205 20.31 -1.76 15.35
C SER A 205 21.25 -0.59 15.68
N LEU A 206 21.03 0.60 15.09
CA LEU A 206 21.78 1.82 15.42
C LEU A 206 21.79 2.12 16.93
N HIS A 207 20.64 2.00 17.58
CA HIS A 207 20.52 2.16 19.04
C HIS A 207 21.43 1.21 19.85
N ARG A 208 21.68 -0.01 19.35
CA ARG A 208 22.47 -1.04 20.07
C ARG A 208 23.98 -0.81 20.00
N GLN A 209 24.49 0.07 19.15
CA GLN A 209 25.93 0.29 19.00
C GLN A 209 26.53 1.26 20.03
N GLU A 210 25.72 2.16 20.62
CA GLU A 210 26.22 3.18 21.56
C GLU A 210 26.28 2.71 23.03
N GLN A 211 25.58 1.63 23.40
CA GLN A 211 25.51 1.16 24.79
C GLN A 211 26.48 -0.01 25.06
N SER A 212 27.52 0.29 25.83
CA SER A 212 28.48 -0.71 26.34
C SER A 212 27.89 -1.53 27.51
N GLN A 213 27.49 -2.78 27.21
CA GLN A 213 27.29 -3.96 28.08
C GLN A 213 26.45 -3.92 29.38
N ASP A 214 26.32 -2.83 30.13
CA ASP A 214 25.73 -2.83 31.50
C ASP A 214 24.31 -2.22 31.61
N THR A 215 23.70 -1.81 30.50
CA THR A 215 22.29 -1.40 30.38
C THR A 215 21.71 -1.81 29.02
N THR A 216 20.42 -2.13 28.84
CA THR A 216 19.36 -2.51 29.80
C THR A 216 18.41 -3.52 29.13
N THR A 217 17.77 -4.40 29.92
CA THR A 217 16.81 -5.40 29.37
C THR A 217 15.55 -4.77 28.76
N ASP A 218 15.08 -3.66 29.32
CA ASP A 218 13.78 -3.08 28.97
C ASP A 218 13.81 -2.35 27.61
N THR A 219 14.92 -1.68 27.26
CA THR A 219 15.07 -1.06 25.93
C THR A 219 15.08 -2.11 24.81
N SER A 220 15.73 -3.26 25.05
CA SER A 220 15.66 -4.41 24.14
C SER A 220 14.23 -4.95 23.98
N HIS A 221 13.44 -4.96 25.06
CA HIS A 221 12.04 -5.37 25.02
C HIS A 221 11.16 -4.39 24.21
N ILE A 222 11.40 -3.08 24.27
CA ILE A 222 10.68 -2.08 23.45
C ILE A 222 10.96 -2.32 21.97
N VAL A 223 12.25 -2.41 21.60
CA VAL A 223 12.68 -2.73 20.23
C VAL A 223 12.03 -4.01 19.74
N GLN A 224 12.11 -5.10 20.54
CA GLN A 224 11.50 -6.37 20.18
C GLN A 224 9.99 -6.24 19.97
N ARG A 225 9.27 -5.55 20.86
CA ARG A 225 7.82 -5.38 20.75
C ARG A 225 7.40 -4.63 19.48
N VAL A 226 8.17 -3.60 19.09
CA VAL A 226 7.94 -2.84 17.84
C VAL A 226 8.15 -3.70 16.60
N LEU A 227 9.17 -4.55 16.59
CA LEU A 227 9.46 -5.45 15.46
C LEU A 227 8.46 -6.61 15.37
N ASP A 228 8.26 -7.33 16.48
CA ASP A 228 7.50 -8.58 16.57
C ASP A 228 5.96 -8.39 16.55
N SER A 229 5.46 -7.16 16.66
CA SER A 229 4.02 -6.86 16.48
C SER A 229 3.59 -6.71 15.02
N ASN A 230 4.50 -6.41 14.10
CA ASN A 230 4.18 -6.24 12.66
C ASN A 230 3.55 -7.48 11.98
N PRO A 231 3.95 -8.72 12.28
CA PRO A 231 3.30 -9.94 11.78
C PRO A 231 1.78 -10.01 12.04
N LEU A 232 1.27 -9.32 13.06
CA LEU A 232 -0.18 -9.23 13.31
C LEU A 232 -0.91 -8.46 12.21
N LEU A 233 -0.33 -7.35 11.75
CA LEU A 233 -0.87 -6.56 10.64
C LEU A 233 -0.84 -7.37 9.34
N GLU A 234 0.16 -8.25 9.15
CA GLU A 234 0.21 -9.15 8.00
C GLU A 234 -0.81 -10.29 8.11
N ALA A 235 -0.96 -10.91 9.27
CA ALA A 235 -1.94 -11.99 9.46
C ALA A 235 -3.38 -11.53 9.19
N PHE A 236 -3.76 -10.34 9.67
CA PHE A 236 -5.11 -9.79 9.52
C PHE A 236 -5.29 -8.85 8.31
N GLY A 237 -4.22 -8.36 7.70
CA GLY A 237 -4.27 -7.37 6.62
C GLY A 237 -3.64 -7.80 5.29
N ASN A 238 -2.95 -8.94 5.23
CA ASN A 238 -2.40 -9.47 3.98
C ASN A 238 -3.18 -10.70 3.49
N ALA A 239 -3.11 -10.92 2.17
CA ALA A 239 -3.70 -12.07 1.50
C ALA A 239 -2.87 -12.51 0.28
N LYS A 240 -3.07 -13.76 -0.16
CA LYS A 240 -2.53 -14.25 -1.44
C LYS A 240 -3.34 -13.66 -2.59
N THR A 241 -2.65 -13.00 -3.50
CA THR A 241 -3.19 -12.50 -4.78
C THR A 241 -2.51 -13.19 -5.95
N THR A 242 -3.03 -13.01 -7.16
CA THR A 242 -2.35 -13.43 -8.40
C THR A 242 -0.95 -12.82 -8.56
N ARG A 243 -0.71 -11.63 -8.00
CA ARG A 243 0.56 -10.88 -8.14
C ARG A 243 1.58 -11.16 -7.03
N ASN A 244 1.13 -11.45 -5.81
CA ASN A 244 1.96 -11.59 -4.61
C ASN A 244 1.25 -12.49 -3.58
N ASP A 245 1.96 -13.46 -3.01
CA ASP A 245 1.40 -14.42 -2.04
C ASP A 245 1.19 -13.80 -0.65
N ASN A 246 1.95 -12.76 -0.31
CA ASN A 246 1.79 -11.97 0.91
C ASN A 246 1.50 -10.50 0.55
N SER A 247 0.38 -10.25 -0.13
CA SER A 247 0.00 -8.89 -0.54
C SER A 247 -0.71 -8.17 0.59
N SER A 248 -0.14 -7.06 1.07
CA SER A 248 -0.84 -6.06 1.87
C SER A 248 -2.10 -5.59 1.14
N ARG A 249 -3.25 -5.64 1.82
CA ARG A 249 -4.56 -5.16 1.34
C ARG A 249 -5.07 -3.96 2.17
N PHE A 250 -4.14 -3.25 2.80
CA PHE A 250 -4.29 -1.95 3.46
C PHE A 250 -2.95 -1.19 3.27
N GLY A 251 -2.99 0.14 3.30
CA GLY A 251 -1.80 0.98 3.44
C GLY A 251 -1.46 1.21 4.91
N LYS A 252 -0.18 1.41 5.24
CA LYS A 252 0.27 1.69 6.61
C LYS A 252 1.34 2.78 6.67
N TYR A 253 1.25 3.62 7.69
CA TYR A 253 2.27 4.59 8.06
C TYR A 253 2.72 4.28 9.49
N ILE A 254 3.95 3.77 9.62
CA ILE A 254 4.55 3.38 10.89
C ILE A 254 5.46 4.51 11.35
N GLN A 255 5.08 5.24 12.39
CA GLN A 255 5.90 6.27 13.00
C GLN A 255 6.76 5.61 14.08
N LEU A 256 8.06 5.47 13.84
CA LEU A 256 9.03 5.11 14.87
C LEU A 256 9.29 6.36 15.72
N GLN A 257 9.15 6.23 17.04
CA GLN A 257 9.24 7.32 18.00
C GLN A 257 10.57 7.22 18.75
N PHE A 258 11.33 8.31 18.77
CA PHE A 258 12.64 8.36 19.38
C PHE A 258 12.68 9.37 20.53
N ASP A 259 13.29 8.94 21.63
CA ASP A 259 13.75 9.82 22.69
C ASP A 259 15.08 10.44 22.24
N ASN A 260 15.08 11.75 22.05
CA ASN A 260 16.19 12.51 21.48
C ASN A 260 16.83 13.36 22.57
N GLU A 261 18.11 13.11 22.85
CA GLU A 261 18.91 14.02 23.66
C GLU A 261 19.05 15.37 22.93
N ASP A 262 18.87 16.46 23.67
CA ASP A 262 19.06 17.82 23.13
C ASP A 262 20.51 18.01 22.60
N PRO A 263 20.70 18.56 21.38
CA PRO A 263 22.03 18.74 20.80
C PRO A 263 23.01 19.54 21.66
N TYR A 264 22.53 20.56 22.38
CA TYR A 264 23.38 21.36 23.25
C TYR A 264 23.83 20.55 24.48
N THR A 265 22.93 19.77 25.07
CA THR A 265 23.22 18.84 26.18
C THR A 265 24.20 17.75 25.77
N ALA A 266 24.07 17.20 24.56
CA ALA A 266 25.02 16.24 24.01
C ALA A 266 26.42 16.88 23.82
N GLN A 267 26.47 18.10 23.27
CA GLN A 267 27.73 18.84 23.08
C GLN A 267 28.42 19.15 24.42
N LEU A 268 27.68 19.52 25.47
CA LEU A 268 28.22 19.72 26.82
C LEU A 268 28.81 18.43 27.43
N LYS A 269 28.25 17.26 27.09
CA LYS A 269 28.80 15.95 27.47
C LYS A 269 29.97 15.50 26.59
N GLY A 270 30.43 16.34 25.66
CA GLY A 270 31.49 16.02 24.70
C GLY A 270 31.08 15.00 23.64
N LYS A 271 29.79 14.69 23.52
CA LYS A 271 29.28 13.79 22.49
C LYS A 271 29.28 14.47 21.14
N ARG A 272 29.47 13.66 20.09
CA ARG A 272 29.58 14.15 18.71
C ARG A 272 28.25 14.18 17.97
N LEU A 273 27.36 13.26 18.35
CA LEU A 273 25.97 13.19 17.93
C LEU A 273 25.13 13.03 19.21
N PRO A 274 23.91 13.57 19.27
CA PRO A 274 23.03 13.34 20.41
C PRO A 274 22.46 11.93 20.39
N ASN A 275 22.25 11.34 21.57
CA ASN A 275 21.62 10.03 21.66
C ASN A 275 20.19 10.10 21.10
N CYS A 276 19.86 9.21 20.17
CA CYS A 276 18.53 9.05 19.59
C CYS A 276 18.10 7.59 19.79
N VAL A 277 17.23 7.36 20.77
CA VAL A 277 16.86 6.04 21.31
C VAL A 277 15.45 5.66 20.86
N LEU A 278 15.25 4.46 20.31
CA LEU A 278 13.91 4.00 19.90
C LEU A 278 13.02 3.78 21.13
N ALA A 279 12.10 4.71 21.37
CA ALA A 279 11.21 4.75 22.53
C ALA A 279 9.87 4.03 22.30
N GLY A 280 9.44 3.90 21.04
CA GLY A 280 8.20 3.21 20.69
C GLY A 280 7.82 3.32 19.21
N SER A 281 6.58 2.96 18.88
CA SER A 281 6.00 3.16 17.56
C SER A 281 4.48 3.34 17.56
N LEU A 282 4.00 4.09 16.56
CA LEU A 282 2.57 4.30 16.27
C LEU A 282 2.27 3.94 14.81
N CYS A 283 1.33 3.03 14.58
CA CYS A 283 0.88 2.64 13.24
C CYS A 283 -0.48 3.27 12.89
N LYS A 284 -0.56 3.97 11.77
CA LYS A 284 -1.82 4.42 11.14
C LYS A 284 -2.11 3.56 9.91
N THR A 285 -3.33 3.04 9.80
CA THR A 285 -3.76 2.18 8.68
C THR A 285 -4.79 2.87 7.78
N TYR A 286 -4.74 2.56 6.49
CA TYR A 286 -5.51 3.23 5.44
C TYR A 286 -6.15 2.20 4.50
N LEU A 287 -7.43 2.41 4.18
CA LEU A 287 -8.16 1.70 3.11
C LEU A 287 -7.98 0.16 3.10
N LEU A 288 -8.42 -0.52 4.18
CA LEU A 288 -8.53 -1.99 4.19
C LEU A 288 -9.52 -2.45 3.11
N GLU A 289 -9.13 -3.44 2.30
CA GLU A 289 -9.97 -4.06 1.27
C GLU A 289 -11.08 -4.92 1.92
N LYS A 290 -12.15 -4.28 2.41
CA LYS A 290 -13.29 -4.98 3.04
C LYS A 290 -13.90 -6.04 2.11
N SER A 291 -13.97 -5.79 0.80
CA SER A 291 -14.57 -6.71 -0.19
C SER A 291 -13.95 -8.12 -0.17
N ARG A 292 -12.65 -8.25 0.12
CA ARG A 292 -11.95 -9.54 0.21
C ARG A 292 -12.54 -10.49 1.24
N VAL A 293 -13.12 -9.94 2.31
CA VAL A 293 -13.74 -10.71 3.41
C VAL A 293 -14.87 -11.61 2.90
N VAL A 294 -15.61 -11.18 1.87
CA VAL A 294 -16.80 -11.88 1.35
C VAL A 294 -16.62 -12.42 -0.08
N SER A 295 -15.63 -11.93 -0.83
CA SER A 295 -15.41 -12.30 -2.22
C SER A 295 -13.95 -12.13 -2.65
N HIS A 296 -13.39 -13.12 -3.32
CA HIS A 296 -12.09 -13.06 -3.99
C HIS A 296 -12.08 -13.97 -5.22
N GLU A 297 -11.18 -13.72 -6.18
CA GLU A 297 -11.05 -14.55 -7.38
C GLU A 297 -10.27 -15.85 -7.08
N ASN A 298 -10.41 -16.87 -7.93
CA ASN A 298 -9.55 -18.07 -7.91
C ASN A 298 -8.33 -17.77 -8.81
N PRO A 299 -7.06 -17.93 -8.38
CA PRO A 299 -6.56 -18.65 -7.19
C PRO A 299 -6.09 -17.75 -6.04
N GLU A 300 -6.76 -16.64 -5.77
CA GLU A 300 -6.50 -15.79 -4.60
C GLU A 300 -7.01 -16.45 -3.30
N ARG A 301 -6.59 -15.89 -2.16
CA ARG A 301 -7.12 -16.21 -0.83
C ARG A 301 -7.81 -14.99 -0.21
N ASN A 302 -8.64 -15.27 0.79
CA ASN A 302 -9.02 -14.31 1.81
C ASN A 302 -7.80 -13.97 2.71
N TYR A 303 -7.99 -13.17 3.76
CA TYR A 303 -6.93 -12.81 4.71
C TYR A 303 -6.30 -14.04 5.39
N HIS A 304 -5.00 -14.00 5.68
CA HIS A 304 -4.25 -15.17 6.18
C HIS A 304 -4.79 -15.72 7.50
N ILE A 305 -5.28 -14.86 8.39
CA ILE A 305 -5.79 -15.24 9.71
C ILE A 305 -6.89 -16.31 9.67
N PHE A 306 -7.74 -16.31 8.64
CA PHE A 306 -8.78 -17.32 8.48
C PHE A 306 -8.18 -18.73 8.31
N TYR A 307 -7.19 -18.87 7.44
CA TYR A 307 -6.52 -20.15 7.15
C TYR A 307 -5.62 -20.59 8.31
N GLN A 308 -4.93 -19.64 8.95
CA GLN A 308 -4.19 -19.88 10.20
C GLN A 308 -5.11 -20.44 11.30
N LEU A 309 -6.33 -19.89 11.45
CA LEU A 309 -7.32 -20.37 12.41
C LEU A 309 -7.85 -21.78 12.05
N LEU A 310 -8.08 -22.10 10.77
CA LEU A 310 -8.49 -23.46 10.35
C LEU A 310 -7.41 -24.52 10.59
N ASP A 311 -6.14 -24.15 10.45
CA ASP A 311 -4.95 -25.00 10.68
C ASP A 311 -4.42 -24.92 12.13
N SER A 312 -5.12 -24.21 13.03
CA SER A 312 -4.74 -24.08 14.44
C SER A 312 -4.91 -25.39 15.23
N PRO A 313 -4.24 -25.56 16.40
CA PRO A 313 -4.37 -26.76 17.23
C PRO A 313 -5.81 -27.06 17.66
N LEU A 314 -6.22 -28.34 17.67
CA LEU A 314 -7.58 -28.76 18.04
C LEU A 314 -8.10 -28.14 19.36
N HIS A 315 -7.29 -28.12 20.42
CA HIS A 315 -7.68 -27.57 21.72
C HIS A 315 -8.02 -26.08 21.64
N PHE A 316 -7.36 -25.33 20.75
CA PHE A 316 -7.66 -23.92 20.51
C PHE A 316 -8.99 -23.78 19.77
N ARG A 317 -9.18 -24.60 18.72
CA ARG A 317 -10.41 -24.65 17.91
C ARG A 317 -11.64 -24.95 18.77
N GLN A 318 -11.54 -25.91 19.69
CA GLN A 318 -12.58 -26.25 20.68
C GLN A 318 -12.92 -25.09 21.66
N LYS A 319 -12.00 -24.14 21.88
CA LYS A 319 -12.22 -22.99 22.76
C LYS A 319 -12.98 -21.85 22.05
N VAL A 320 -12.75 -21.68 20.75
CA VAL A 320 -13.25 -20.55 19.96
C VAL A 320 -14.48 -20.88 19.11
N TRP A 321 -14.71 -22.15 18.75
CA TRP A 321 -15.92 -22.60 18.05
C TRP A 321 -16.88 -23.39 18.97
N PRO A 322 -18.20 -23.38 18.70
CA PRO A 322 -19.14 -24.37 19.23
C PRO A 322 -18.74 -25.79 18.81
N GLU A 323 -19.04 -26.79 19.65
CA GLU A 323 -18.64 -28.20 19.42
C GLU A 323 -19.03 -28.73 18.04
N LYS A 324 -20.20 -28.33 17.50
CA LYS A 324 -20.69 -28.73 16.17
C LYS A 324 -19.82 -28.28 15.00
N LEU A 325 -18.97 -27.26 15.18
CA LEU A 325 -18.01 -26.79 14.18
C LEU A 325 -16.60 -27.33 14.42
N VAL A 326 -16.37 -28.12 15.48
CA VAL A 326 -15.09 -28.81 15.70
C VAL A 326 -15.00 -30.00 14.73
N PRO A 327 -13.83 -30.30 14.13
CA PRO A 327 -13.69 -31.44 13.23
C PRO A 327 -14.14 -32.76 13.89
N PRO A 328 -14.80 -33.68 13.15
CA PRO A 328 -15.19 -34.99 13.65
C PRO A 328 -14.05 -35.74 14.33
N ASP A 329 -14.40 -36.60 15.29
CA ASP A 329 -13.49 -37.37 16.14
C ASP A 329 -12.29 -38.02 15.42
N SER A 330 -12.49 -38.51 14.19
CA SER A 330 -11.45 -39.11 13.34
C SER A 330 -10.42 -38.10 12.81
N LEU A 331 -10.85 -36.87 12.50
CA LEU A 331 -9.98 -35.75 12.12
C LEU A 331 -9.37 -35.06 13.34
N ALA A 332 -10.14 -34.96 14.43
CA ALA A 332 -9.71 -34.44 15.72
C ALA A 332 -8.54 -35.25 16.31
N LYS A 333 -8.65 -36.59 16.37
CA LYS A 333 -7.58 -37.50 16.83
C LYS A 333 -6.29 -37.41 16.00
N GLN A 334 -6.37 -36.90 14.77
CA GLN A 334 -5.24 -36.70 13.87
C GLN A 334 -4.79 -35.22 13.80
N ASN A 335 -5.38 -34.34 14.63
CA ASN A 335 -5.19 -32.89 14.63
C ASN A 335 -5.23 -32.25 13.22
N LYS A 336 -6.04 -32.79 12.30
CA LYS A 336 -6.06 -32.32 10.91
C LYS A 336 -6.62 -30.90 10.77
N PRO A 337 -6.17 -30.09 9.79
CA PRO A 337 -6.82 -28.82 9.46
C PRO A 337 -8.28 -29.04 9.07
N MET A 338 -9.11 -28.04 9.34
CA MET A 338 -10.44 -27.96 8.76
C MET A 338 -10.30 -27.53 7.28
N PRO A 339 -11.03 -28.15 6.33
CA PRO A 339 -10.93 -27.75 4.94
C PRO A 339 -11.52 -26.32 4.75
N PRO A 340 -10.85 -25.42 3.99
CA PRO A 340 -11.36 -24.06 3.74
C PRO A 340 -12.76 -24.03 3.13
N SER A 341 -13.11 -25.04 2.34
CA SER A 341 -14.43 -25.21 1.73
C SER A 341 -15.60 -25.36 2.72
N THR A 342 -15.33 -25.53 4.02
CA THR A 342 -16.34 -25.43 5.08
C THR A 342 -16.95 -24.02 5.18
N PHE A 343 -16.25 -22.97 4.71
CA PHE A 343 -16.74 -21.60 4.74
C PHE A 343 -16.70 -20.95 3.34
N ARG A 344 -17.85 -20.47 2.86
CA ARG A 344 -17.97 -19.95 1.48
C ARG A 344 -17.04 -18.79 1.19
N CYS A 345 -16.79 -17.93 2.16
CA CYS A 345 -15.87 -16.79 2.04
C CYS A 345 -14.38 -17.17 1.85
N LEU A 346 -14.00 -18.45 2.01
CA LEU A 346 -12.61 -18.89 1.90
C LEU A 346 -12.31 -19.68 0.62
N GLY A 347 -13.36 -20.14 -0.08
CA GLY A 347 -13.27 -20.94 -1.29
C GLY A 347 -12.58 -22.30 -1.08
N ASN A 348 -11.88 -22.78 -2.11
CA ASN A 348 -11.02 -23.96 -2.04
C ASN A 348 -9.65 -23.68 -2.67
N PRO A 349 -8.83 -22.81 -2.04
CA PRO A 349 -7.54 -22.38 -2.59
C PRO A 349 -6.47 -23.46 -2.37
N ASP A 350 -5.46 -23.47 -3.24
CA ASP A 350 -4.27 -24.30 -3.04
C ASP A 350 -3.61 -24.03 -1.69
N LYS A 351 -3.04 -25.09 -1.10
CA LYS A 351 -2.11 -24.92 0.03
C LYS A 351 -0.88 -24.17 -0.46
N ILE A 352 -0.47 -23.17 0.30
CA ILE A 352 0.71 -22.35 0.03
C ILE A 352 1.59 -22.27 1.28
N LEU A 353 2.83 -21.84 1.08
CA LEU A 353 3.73 -21.44 2.16
C LEU A 353 3.90 -19.92 2.09
N ILE A 354 3.63 -19.23 3.20
CA ILE A 354 3.94 -17.79 3.34
C ILE A 354 5.28 -17.69 4.04
N GLU A 355 6.26 -17.07 3.39
CA GLU A 355 7.66 -16.99 3.88
C GLU A 355 8.25 -18.38 4.22
N GLY A 356 7.93 -19.40 3.41
CA GLY A 356 8.35 -20.79 3.63
C GLY A 356 7.63 -21.52 4.78
N LYS A 357 6.65 -20.88 5.44
CA LYS A 357 5.96 -21.41 6.62
C LYS A 357 4.50 -21.78 6.32
N THR A 358 4.01 -22.83 6.96
CA THR A 358 2.60 -23.27 6.84
C THR A 358 1.65 -22.33 7.59
N ASP A 359 0.35 -22.41 7.28
CA ASP A 359 -0.67 -21.68 8.04
C ASP A 359 -0.64 -22.06 9.54
N HIS A 360 -0.43 -23.34 9.91
CA HIS A 360 -0.19 -23.78 11.29
C HIS A 360 1.00 -23.09 11.97
N GLN A 361 2.16 -23.02 11.30
CA GLN A 361 3.36 -22.38 11.85
C GLN A 361 3.18 -20.87 12.00
N ASN A 362 2.49 -20.24 11.06
CA ASN A 362 2.18 -18.83 11.13
C ASN A 362 1.11 -18.52 12.19
N PHE A 363 0.15 -19.42 12.44
CA PHE A 363 -0.80 -19.30 13.55
C PHE A 363 -0.07 -19.23 14.91
N ALA A 364 0.90 -20.09 15.17
CA ALA A 364 1.69 -20.06 16.40
C ALA A 364 2.37 -18.69 16.59
N LYS A 365 3.07 -18.21 15.55
CA LYS A 365 3.74 -16.89 15.54
C LYS A 365 2.76 -15.72 15.74
N THR A 366 1.55 -15.80 15.18
CA THR A 366 0.48 -14.83 15.42
C THR A 366 0.03 -14.85 16.88
N VAL A 367 -0.15 -16.02 17.49
CA VAL A 367 -0.52 -16.14 18.92
C VAL A 367 0.58 -15.60 19.83
N ASP A 368 1.85 -15.88 19.55
CA ASP A 368 2.99 -15.35 20.32
C ASP A 368 3.05 -13.81 20.25
N ALA A 369 2.86 -13.24 19.05
CA ALA A 369 2.79 -11.79 18.87
C ALA A 369 1.56 -11.16 19.57
N LEU A 370 0.40 -11.84 19.58
CA LEU A 370 -0.78 -11.40 20.34
C LEU A 370 -0.50 -11.41 21.86
N HIS A 371 0.19 -12.44 22.35
CA HIS A 371 0.61 -12.52 23.75
C HIS A 371 1.61 -11.42 24.16
N LEU A 372 2.46 -10.98 23.24
CA LEU A 372 3.44 -9.91 23.43
C LEU A 372 2.79 -8.51 23.59
N ILE A 373 1.67 -8.27 22.90
CA ILE A 373 0.84 -7.05 23.05
C ILE A 373 -0.29 -7.20 24.09
N GLY A 374 -0.23 -8.23 24.95
CA GLY A 374 -1.18 -8.41 26.06
C GLY A 374 -2.56 -8.95 25.69
N ILE A 375 -2.77 -9.44 24.46
CA ILE A 375 -4.00 -10.15 24.07
C ILE A 375 -3.85 -11.62 24.48
N ARG A 376 -4.35 -11.94 25.68
CA ARG A 376 -4.31 -13.28 26.29
C ARG A 376 -5.72 -13.76 26.63
N GLU A 377 -5.84 -15.06 26.93
CA GLU A 377 -7.02 -15.68 27.55
C GLU A 377 -8.38 -15.28 26.93
N GLU A 378 -9.22 -14.53 27.65
CA GLU A 378 -10.55 -14.13 27.20
C GLU A 378 -10.55 -13.13 26.04
N LYS A 379 -9.57 -12.20 26.00
CA LYS A 379 -9.41 -11.28 24.86
C LYS A 379 -9.02 -12.05 23.61
N LEU A 380 -8.12 -13.03 23.75
CA LEU A 380 -7.70 -13.91 22.65
C LEU A 380 -8.89 -14.73 22.12
N VAL A 381 -9.71 -15.31 22.99
CA VAL A 381 -10.93 -16.03 22.60
C VAL A 381 -11.94 -15.10 21.94
N SER A 382 -12.14 -13.89 22.45
CA SER A 382 -13.07 -12.91 21.88
C SER A 382 -12.67 -12.48 20.47
N LEU A 383 -11.36 -12.24 20.24
CA LEU A 383 -10.80 -11.90 18.93
C LEU A 383 -11.07 -13.01 17.92
N PHE A 384 -10.67 -14.24 18.23
CA PHE A 384 -10.86 -15.36 17.31
C PHE A 384 -12.34 -15.75 17.14
N ARG A 385 -13.20 -15.60 18.16
CA ARG A 385 -14.66 -15.73 18.00
C ARG A 385 -15.25 -14.72 17.03
N ALA A 386 -14.74 -13.48 16.99
CA ALA A 386 -15.20 -12.50 16.00
C ALA A 386 -14.81 -12.93 14.57
N ILE A 387 -13.64 -13.55 14.38
CA ILE A 387 -13.25 -14.17 13.11
C ILE A 387 -14.16 -15.38 12.76
N CYS A 388 -14.51 -16.22 13.74
CA CYS A 388 -15.49 -17.30 13.57
C CYS A 388 -16.87 -16.78 13.12
N VAL A 389 -17.36 -15.68 13.70
CA VAL A 389 -18.62 -15.01 13.30
C VAL A 389 -18.58 -14.58 11.83
N VAL A 390 -17.50 -13.95 11.38
CA VAL A 390 -17.32 -13.51 9.98
C VAL A 390 -17.36 -14.69 9.01
N MET A 391 -16.69 -15.80 9.35
CA MET A 391 -16.75 -17.02 8.54
C MET A 391 -18.15 -17.64 8.53
N GLN A 392 -18.82 -17.69 9.69
CA GLN A 392 -20.15 -18.29 9.83
C GLN A 392 -21.24 -17.51 9.07
N LEU A 393 -21.17 -16.17 9.04
CA LEU A 393 -22.04 -15.33 8.22
C LEU A 393 -22.03 -15.74 6.74
N SER A 394 -20.86 -16.13 6.21
CA SER A 394 -20.72 -16.54 4.81
C SER A 394 -21.47 -17.83 4.44
N ASN A 395 -21.83 -18.65 5.44
CA ASN A 395 -22.53 -19.92 5.21
C ASN A 395 -24.06 -19.78 5.18
N LEU A 396 -24.61 -18.61 5.56
CA LEU A 396 -26.05 -18.41 5.53
C LEU A 396 -26.61 -18.45 4.10
N THR A 397 -27.73 -19.14 3.93
CA THR A 397 -28.54 -19.14 2.70
C THR A 397 -29.89 -18.52 2.93
N PHE A 398 -30.28 -17.69 1.98
CA PHE A 398 -31.55 -17.00 1.94
C PHE A 398 -32.36 -17.54 0.75
N ASP A 399 -33.65 -17.69 0.94
CA ASP A 399 -34.62 -18.00 -0.11
C ASP A 399 -35.85 -17.09 0.06
N LYS A 400 -36.78 -17.10 -0.89
CA LYS A 400 -38.03 -16.35 -0.80
C LYS A 400 -38.96 -16.97 0.25
N ASP A 401 -39.77 -16.14 0.91
CA ASP A 401 -40.91 -16.66 1.67
C ASP A 401 -41.92 -17.27 0.70
N PRO A 402 -42.34 -18.54 0.86
CA PRO A 402 -43.36 -19.17 0.01
C PRO A 402 -44.73 -18.45 0.00
N LYS A 403 -44.93 -17.46 0.88
CA LYS A 403 -46.16 -16.65 0.99
C LYS A 403 -45.99 -15.21 0.48
N ASP A 404 -44.77 -14.73 0.26
CA ASP A 404 -44.46 -13.33 -0.09
C ASP A 404 -43.13 -13.25 -0.86
N ASP A 405 -43.21 -13.05 -2.17
CA ASP A 405 -42.06 -13.01 -3.09
C ASP A 405 -41.06 -11.85 -2.80
N ASP A 406 -41.52 -10.78 -2.13
CA ASP A 406 -40.69 -9.63 -1.75
C ASP A 406 -39.98 -9.83 -0.39
N ARG A 407 -40.29 -10.90 0.32
CA ARG A 407 -39.71 -11.26 1.62
C ARG A 407 -38.70 -12.41 1.49
N SER A 408 -37.60 -12.29 2.22
CA SER A 408 -36.61 -13.36 2.40
C SER A 408 -36.79 -14.12 3.71
N ILE A 409 -36.38 -15.39 3.69
CA ILE A 409 -36.23 -16.26 4.86
C ILE A 409 -34.83 -16.88 4.87
N ILE A 410 -34.30 -17.18 6.05
CA ILE A 410 -33.04 -17.92 6.19
C ILE A 410 -33.36 -19.41 6.18
N VAL A 411 -32.86 -20.16 5.19
CA VAL A 411 -33.10 -21.61 5.08
C VAL A 411 -32.03 -22.43 5.79
N SER A 412 -30.83 -21.86 5.98
CA SER A 412 -29.70 -22.42 6.75
C SER A 412 -29.91 -22.22 8.27
N GLN A 413 -30.93 -22.88 8.81
CA GLN A 413 -31.39 -22.65 10.19
C GLN A 413 -30.43 -23.18 11.25
N ASP A 414 -29.60 -24.17 10.96
CA ASP A 414 -28.57 -24.64 11.90
C ASP A 414 -27.34 -23.73 11.89
N GLU A 415 -26.96 -23.19 10.73
CA GLU A 415 -25.93 -22.19 10.58
C GLU A 415 -26.30 -20.87 11.30
N LEU A 416 -27.58 -20.51 11.29
CA LEU A 416 -28.14 -19.36 11.99
C LEU A 416 -28.08 -19.53 13.52
N LYS A 417 -28.43 -20.72 14.04
CA LYS A 417 -28.25 -21.05 15.48
C LYS A 417 -26.79 -20.93 15.89
N LEU A 418 -25.87 -21.52 15.12
CA LEU A 418 -24.43 -21.44 15.37
C LEU A 418 -23.90 -20.00 15.34
N LEU A 419 -24.43 -19.15 14.48
CA LEU A 419 -24.10 -17.72 14.44
C LEU A 419 -24.59 -16.98 15.70
N ALA A 420 -25.83 -17.26 16.13
CA ALA A 420 -26.40 -16.68 17.35
C ALA A 420 -25.62 -17.12 18.60
N ASP A 421 -25.21 -18.39 18.67
CA ASP A 421 -24.35 -18.94 19.73
C ASP A 421 -22.96 -18.30 19.74
N LEU A 422 -22.34 -18.10 18.56
CA LEU A 422 -21.02 -17.46 18.40
C LEU A 422 -21.00 -15.98 18.81
N LEU A 423 -22.07 -15.25 18.50
CA LEU A 423 -22.31 -13.89 19.00
C LEU A 423 -22.75 -13.90 20.49
N GLY A 424 -23.26 -15.03 20.97
CA GLY A 424 -23.96 -15.20 22.24
C GLY A 424 -25.08 -14.17 22.39
N LEU A 425 -26.03 -14.20 21.45
CA LEU A 425 -27.23 -13.37 21.49
C LEU A 425 -28.29 -14.00 22.41
N PRO A 426 -29.15 -13.18 23.07
CA PRO A 426 -30.22 -13.70 23.92
C PRO A 426 -31.35 -14.35 23.12
N SER A 427 -31.51 -14.01 21.83
CA SER A 427 -32.48 -14.63 20.92
C SER A 427 -31.92 -14.77 19.51
N ILE A 428 -32.17 -15.91 18.87
CA ILE A 428 -31.85 -16.13 17.45
C ILE A 428 -32.62 -15.12 16.56
N ASN A 429 -33.83 -14.72 16.98
CA ASN A 429 -34.64 -13.75 16.25
C ASN A 429 -33.99 -12.37 16.15
N ASP A 430 -33.08 -11.99 17.06
CA ASP A 430 -32.37 -10.71 16.99
C ASP A 430 -31.51 -10.61 15.72
N ILE A 431 -30.79 -11.69 15.37
CA ILE A 431 -29.96 -11.74 14.16
C ILE A 431 -30.78 -12.12 12.92
N GLU A 432 -31.77 -12.99 13.04
CA GLU A 432 -32.65 -13.34 11.91
C GLU A 432 -33.40 -12.10 11.39
N LYS A 433 -34.00 -11.31 12.29
CA LYS A 433 -34.66 -10.05 11.90
C LYS A 433 -33.68 -9.06 11.30
N ALA A 434 -32.53 -8.84 11.93
CA ALA A 434 -31.55 -7.85 11.46
C ALA A 434 -30.94 -8.18 10.08
N LEU A 435 -31.05 -9.44 9.63
CA LEU A 435 -30.63 -9.88 8.29
C LEU A 435 -31.77 -9.92 7.25
N THR A 436 -33.03 -10.04 7.67
CA THR A 436 -34.20 -10.23 6.79
C THR A 436 -35.18 -9.04 6.75
N TYR A 437 -34.99 -8.05 7.64
CA TYR A 437 -35.76 -6.81 7.71
C TYR A 437 -34.84 -5.60 7.82
N ARG A 438 -35.40 -4.42 7.51
CA ARG A 438 -34.81 -3.12 7.86
C ARG A 438 -35.83 -2.26 8.62
N THR A 439 -35.40 -1.61 9.68
CA THR A 439 -36.22 -0.62 10.38
C THR A 439 -36.10 0.75 9.71
N VAL A 440 -37.23 1.27 9.23
CA VAL A 440 -37.36 2.66 8.76
C VAL A 440 -37.87 3.51 9.91
N VAL A 441 -37.02 4.44 10.38
CA VAL A 441 -37.36 5.39 11.45
C VAL A 441 -37.88 6.69 10.83
N SER A 442 -39.18 6.96 10.98
CA SER A 442 -39.81 8.26 10.73
C SER A 442 -39.78 9.11 12.02
N ARG A 443 -40.31 10.34 11.98
CA ARG A 443 -40.24 11.27 13.14
C ARG A 443 -40.88 10.71 14.42
N ASN A 444 -41.97 9.94 14.30
CA ASN A 444 -42.69 9.35 15.43
C ASN A 444 -42.82 7.81 15.34
N ASP A 445 -42.52 7.19 14.20
CA ASP A 445 -42.84 5.79 13.92
C ASP A 445 -41.59 4.97 13.55
N ARG A 446 -41.51 3.74 14.06
CA ARG A 446 -40.58 2.69 13.59
C ARG A 446 -41.38 1.68 12.78
N VAL A 447 -41.01 1.47 11.51
CA VAL A 447 -41.65 0.48 10.63
C VAL A 447 -40.61 -0.55 10.19
N GLU A 448 -40.83 -1.82 10.54
CA GLU A 448 -40.06 -2.94 9.99
C GLU A 448 -40.53 -3.22 8.56
N VAL A 449 -39.60 -3.21 7.59
CA VAL A 449 -39.87 -3.52 6.18
C VAL A 449 -39.06 -4.77 5.81
N PRO A 450 -39.69 -5.82 5.24
CA PRO A 450 -38.96 -7.01 4.81
C PRO A 450 -37.94 -6.69 3.71
N LEU A 451 -36.88 -7.48 3.66
CA LEU A 451 -35.86 -7.47 2.62
C LEU A 451 -36.08 -8.63 1.67
N ASN A 452 -35.90 -8.41 0.38
CA ASN A 452 -35.84 -9.51 -0.59
C ASN A 452 -34.49 -10.27 -0.48
N VAL A 453 -34.40 -11.42 -1.14
CA VAL A 453 -33.23 -12.33 -1.05
C VAL A 453 -31.90 -11.63 -1.36
N HIS A 454 -31.85 -10.81 -2.41
CA HIS A 454 -30.62 -10.08 -2.78
C HIS A 454 -30.24 -9.04 -1.71
N GLN A 455 -31.21 -8.30 -1.18
CA GLN A 455 -30.98 -7.33 -0.12
C GLN A 455 -30.49 -8.00 1.17
N ALA A 456 -31.06 -9.14 1.55
CA ALA A 456 -30.63 -9.90 2.73
C ALA A 456 -29.20 -10.43 2.61
N ILE A 457 -28.81 -10.91 1.41
CA ILE A 457 -27.42 -11.30 1.11
C ILE A 457 -26.48 -10.09 1.21
N ASP A 458 -26.85 -8.94 0.65
CA ASP A 458 -26.04 -7.71 0.72
C ASP A 458 -25.89 -7.20 2.16
N VAL A 459 -26.94 -7.30 2.98
CA VAL A 459 -26.93 -6.96 4.42
C VAL A 459 -26.06 -7.92 5.22
N CYS A 460 -26.14 -9.23 4.96
CA CYS A 460 -25.25 -10.23 5.57
C CYS A 460 -23.77 -9.96 5.23
N ASN A 461 -23.49 -9.72 3.95
CA ASN A 461 -22.15 -9.37 3.48
C ASN A 461 -21.67 -8.04 4.08
N ALA A 462 -22.53 -7.03 4.22
CA ALA A 462 -22.20 -5.77 4.89
C ALA A 462 -21.80 -6.00 6.37
N PHE A 463 -22.52 -6.88 7.08
CA PHE A 463 -22.19 -7.20 8.46
C PHE A 463 -20.83 -7.90 8.59
N ALA A 464 -20.56 -8.93 7.79
CA ALA A 464 -19.28 -9.63 7.79
C ALA A 464 -18.10 -8.68 7.50
N LYS A 465 -18.24 -7.80 6.50
CA LYS A 465 -17.26 -6.76 6.15
C LYS A 465 -17.00 -5.79 7.31
N GLU A 466 -18.05 -5.32 7.97
CA GLU A 466 -17.93 -4.30 9.03
C GLU A 466 -17.42 -4.88 10.35
N ILE A 467 -17.80 -6.11 10.72
CA ILE A 467 -17.19 -6.82 11.85
C ILE A 467 -15.69 -6.97 11.62
N TYR A 468 -15.27 -7.46 10.44
CA TYR A 468 -13.85 -7.66 10.15
C TYR A 468 -13.06 -6.34 10.18
N ALA A 469 -13.59 -5.28 9.55
CA ALA A 469 -12.97 -3.95 9.57
C ALA A 469 -12.81 -3.40 10.99
N LYS A 470 -13.85 -3.53 11.83
CA LYS A 470 -13.81 -3.09 13.23
C LYS A 470 -12.85 -3.91 14.09
N VAL A 471 -12.77 -5.22 13.87
CA VAL A 471 -11.79 -6.09 14.54
C VAL A 471 -10.35 -5.72 14.13
N PHE A 472 -10.13 -5.39 12.85
CA PHE A 472 -8.84 -4.91 12.37
C PHE A 472 -8.47 -3.55 12.99
N ASP A 473 -9.37 -2.57 12.98
CA ASP A 473 -9.16 -1.25 13.60
C ASP A 473 -8.92 -1.37 15.12
N TRP A 474 -9.62 -2.27 15.81
CA TRP A 474 -9.40 -2.60 17.22
C TRP A 474 -8.02 -3.21 17.46
N LEU A 475 -7.58 -4.13 16.60
CA LEU A 475 -6.25 -4.74 16.68
C LEU A 475 -5.15 -3.70 16.47
N VAL A 476 -5.29 -2.82 15.48
CA VAL A 476 -4.37 -1.69 15.24
C VAL A 476 -4.28 -0.77 16.47
N ARG A 477 -5.43 -0.40 17.07
CA ARG A 477 -5.43 0.37 18.33
C ARG A 477 -4.76 -0.37 19.48
N THR A 478 -4.93 -1.68 19.58
CA THR A 478 -4.33 -2.50 20.66
C THR A 478 -2.82 -2.67 20.47
N ILE A 479 -2.34 -2.81 19.22
CA ILE A 479 -0.91 -2.75 18.88
C ILE A 479 -0.35 -1.40 19.31
N ASN A 480 -0.98 -0.30 18.89
CA ASN A 480 -0.52 1.05 19.23
C ASN A 480 -0.46 1.28 20.75
N GLN A 481 -1.46 0.85 21.52
CA GLN A 481 -1.44 0.92 23.00
C GLN A 481 -0.29 0.12 23.63
N ALA A 482 0.21 -0.92 22.96
CA ALA A 482 1.32 -1.73 23.43
C ALA A 482 2.69 -1.22 22.96
N THR A 483 2.77 -0.48 21.85
CA THR A 483 4.04 -0.03 21.23
C THR A 483 4.32 1.46 21.37
N ARG A 484 3.31 2.29 21.61
CA ARG A 484 3.44 3.76 21.62
C ARG A 484 4.31 4.22 22.79
N ALA A 485 5.22 5.15 22.50
CA ALA A 485 6.18 5.66 23.48
C ALA A 485 5.48 6.34 24.67
N GLU A 486 4.44 7.16 24.40
CA GLU A 486 3.64 7.85 25.43
C GLU A 486 2.94 6.90 26.41
N ASP A 487 2.68 5.64 26.03
CA ASP A 487 2.02 4.64 26.88
C ASP A 487 3.00 3.68 27.56
N THR A 488 4.23 3.55 27.05
CA THR A 488 5.12 2.42 27.39
C THR A 488 6.60 2.73 27.64
N TYR A 489 7.08 3.92 27.27
CA TYR A 489 8.48 4.30 27.49
C TYR A 489 8.69 4.75 28.95
N PRO A 490 9.75 4.27 29.63
CA PRO A 490 10.14 4.80 30.94
C PRO A 490 10.35 6.32 30.85
N HIS A 491 9.85 7.09 31.82
CA HIS A 491 9.96 8.55 31.84
C HIS A 491 9.26 9.29 30.67
N ALA A 492 8.28 8.68 29.99
CA ALA A 492 7.52 9.34 28.92
C ALA A 492 6.82 10.67 29.34
N GLN A 493 6.62 10.92 30.64
CA GLN A 493 6.08 12.18 31.17
C GLN A 493 7.14 13.31 31.27
N GLU A 494 8.42 12.98 31.13
CA GLU A 494 9.56 13.90 31.18
C GLU A 494 10.05 14.27 29.77
N VAL A 495 9.52 13.61 28.72
CA VAL A 495 9.85 13.86 27.32
C VAL A 495 8.80 14.81 26.70
N ASP A 496 9.18 16.07 26.48
CA ASP A 496 8.30 17.10 25.89
C ASP A 496 7.74 16.70 24.52
N LYS A 497 8.57 16.08 23.67
CA LYS A 497 8.18 15.57 22.35
C LYS A 497 9.15 14.48 21.86
N PHE A 498 8.62 13.31 21.53
CA PHE A 498 9.38 12.28 20.80
C PHE A 498 9.65 12.71 19.35
N GLY A 499 10.88 12.48 18.89
CA GLY A 499 11.26 12.61 17.48
C GLY A 499 10.67 11.50 16.63
N ILE A 500 10.39 11.76 15.36
CA ILE A 500 9.69 10.80 14.48
C ILE A 500 10.52 10.42 13.26
N ILE A 501 10.65 9.11 12.98
CA ILE A 501 10.97 8.59 11.63
C ILE A 501 9.76 7.80 11.12
N GLY A 502 9.01 8.37 10.19
CA GLY A 502 7.84 7.76 9.59
C GLY A 502 8.18 6.84 8.41
N LEU A 503 7.71 5.60 8.42
CA LEU A 503 7.85 4.63 7.32
C LEU A 503 6.50 4.44 6.64
N LEU A 504 6.36 4.87 5.39
CA LEU A 504 5.13 4.72 4.61
C LEU A 504 5.23 3.50 3.67
N ASP A 505 4.42 2.47 3.93
CA ASP A 505 4.17 1.33 3.04
C ASP A 505 2.72 1.42 2.55
N ILE A 506 2.54 2.07 1.40
CA ILE A 506 1.24 2.25 0.76
C ILE A 506 1.21 1.58 -0.60
N PHE A 507 0.01 1.22 -1.07
CA PHE A 507 -0.20 0.74 -2.42
C PHE A 507 0.44 1.68 -3.45
N GLY A 508 1.21 1.14 -4.38
CA GLY A 508 1.61 1.88 -5.58
C GLY A 508 0.42 2.05 -6.53
N PHE A 509 0.61 2.86 -7.57
CA PHE A 509 -0.35 3.04 -8.65
C PHE A 509 -0.79 1.69 -9.26
N GLU A 510 -2.09 1.50 -9.47
CA GLU A 510 -2.68 0.27 -10.03
C GLU A 510 -3.45 0.57 -11.34
N SER A 511 -3.06 -0.09 -12.43
CA SER A 511 -3.82 -0.12 -13.68
C SER A 511 -4.06 -1.57 -14.12
N PHE A 512 -5.33 -1.97 -14.15
CA PHE A 512 -5.82 -3.30 -14.52
C PHE A 512 -6.72 -3.22 -15.76
N LYS A 513 -7.10 -4.40 -16.30
CA LYS A 513 -8.07 -4.50 -17.40
C LYS A 513 -9.46 -3.94 -17.03
N ILE A 514 -9.85 -4.06 -15.76
CA ILE A 514 -11.07 -3.52 -15.18
C ILE A 514 -10.68 -2.86 -13.85
N ASN A 515 -10.69 -1.54 -13.79
CA ASN A 515 -10.43 -0.78 -12.56
C ASN A 515 -11.75 -0.39 -11.91
N ARG A 516 -11.84 -0.52 -10.58
CA ARG A 516 -13.05 -0.21 -9.81
C ARG A 516 -12.80 0.93 -8.82
N PHE A 517 -13.76 1.19 -7.93
CA PHE A 517 -13.72 2.24 -6.92
C PHE A 517 -12.46 2.14 -6.03
N GLU A 518 -12.01 0.93 -5.75
CA GLU A 518 -10.80 0.63 -5.01
C GLU A 518 -9.54 1.18 -5.72
N GLN A 519 -9.35 0.88 -7.01
CA GLN A 519 -8.25 1.42 -7.81
C GLN A 519 -8.32 2.94 -7.91
N LEU A 520 -9.50 3.53 -8.04
CA LEU A 520 -9.66 4.99 -8.08
C LEU A 520 -9.18 5.65 -6.77
N CYS A 521 -9.48 5.04 -5.61
CA CYS A 521 -8.98 5.50 -4.33
C CYS A 521 -7.45 5.36 -4.23
N ILE A 522 -6.90 4.21 -4.65
CA ILE A 522 -5.45 3.95 -4.67
C ILE A 522 -4.71 4.95 -5.57
N ASN A 523 -5.21 5.19 -6.77
CA ASN A 523 -4.58 6.08 -7.74
C ASN A 523 -4.70 7.55 -7.32
N TYR A 524 -5.82 7.98 -6.73
CA TYR A 524 -5.95 9.29 -6.08
C TYR A 524 -4.91 9.49 -4.96
N ALA A 525 -4.63 8.47 -4.14
CA ALA A 525 -3.59 8.56 -3.11
C ALA A 525 -2.17 8.65 -3.71
N ASN A 526 -1.90 7.90 -4.78
CA ASN A 526 -0.62 8.01 -5.50
C ASN A 526 -0.47 9.37 -6.18
N GLU A 527 -1.54 9.94 -6.73
CA GLU A 527 -1.57 11.31 -7.29
C GLU A 527 -1.13 12.35 -6.25
N LYS A 528 -1.65 12.25 -5.01
CA LYS A 528 -1.25 13.12 -3.88
C LYS A 528 0.20 12.93 -3.46
N LEU A 529 0.67 11.69 -3.39
CA LEU A 529 2.05 11.38 -3.02
C LEU A 529 3.04 11.83 -4.11
N GLN A 530 2.66 11.72 -5.38
CA GLN A 530 3.43 12.25 -6.49
C GLN A 530 3.51 13.78 -6.45
N GLN A 531 2.40 14.48 -6.15
CA GLN A 531 2.42 15.94 -6.01
C GLN A 531 3.43 16.39 -4.93
N LYS A 532 3.43 15.73 -3.76
CA LYS A 532 4.43 16.00 -2.72
C LYS A 532 5.85 15.68 -3.20
N PHE A 533 6.06 14.55 -3.86
CA PHE A 533 7.37 14.19 -4.41
C PHE A 533 7.92 15.27 -5.34
N THR A 534 7.14 15.70 -6.33
CA THR A 534 7.54 16.77 -7.27
C THR A 534 7.87 18.07 -6.53
N LEU A 535 7.04 18.49 -5.57
CA LEU A 535 7.27 19.71 -4.77
C LEU A 535 8.51 19.62 -3.86
N ASP A 536 8.75 18.47 -3.23
CA ASP A 536 9.92 18.27 -2.36
C ASP A 536 11.21 18.25 -3.20
N THR A 537 11.22 17.53 -4.33
CA THR A 537 12.37 17.46 -5.24
C THR A 537 12.70 18.85 -5.81
N PHE A 538 11.69 19.57 -6.33
CA PHE A 538 11.88 20.92 -6.87
C PHE A 538 12.48 21.89 -5.83
N ARG A 539 11.98 21.87 -4.59
CA ARG A 539 12.53 22.69 -3.49
C ARG A 539 13.97 22.33 -3.14
N SER A 540 14.33 21.05 -3.21
CA SER A 540 15.70 20.60 -2.94
C SER A 540 16.66 21.12 -4.02
N VAL A 541 16.31 20.95 -5.29
CA VAL A 541 17.09 21.44 -6.44
C VAL A 541 17.22 22.97 -6.40
N GLN A 542 16.12 23.69 -6.15
CA GLN A 542 16.15 25.14 -6.02
C GLN A 542 17.12 25.60 -4.92
N ALA A 543 17.07 24.98 -3.74
CA ALA A 543 17.96 25.34 -2.63
C ALA A 543 19.44 25.05 -2.91
N GLU A 544 19.74 24.02 -3.70
CA GLU A 544 21.11 23.67 -4.12
C GLU A 544 21.66 24.69 -5.13
N TYR A 545 20.89 25.04 -6.16
CA TYR A 545 21.27 26.09 -7.12
C TYR A 545 21.43 27.47 -6.45
N GLU A 546 20.54 27.83 -5.52
CA GLU A 546 20.66 29.06 -4.72
C GLU A 546 21.91 29.04 -3.83
N PHE A 547 22.31 27.88 -3.29
CA PHE A 547 23.52 27.73 -2.49
C PHE A 547 24.80 27.80 -3.33
N GLU A 548 24.82 27.22 -4.53
CA GLU A 548 25.95 27.29 -5.46
C GLU A 548 26.04 28.64 -6.21
N GLY A 549 24.98 29.46 -6.16
CA GLY A 549 24.92 30.75 -6.85
C GLY A 549 24.70 30.63 -8.35
N ILE A 550 24.04 29.56 -8.79
CA ILE A 550 23.74 29.26 -10.20
C ILE A 550 22.32 29.74 -10.53
N GLU A 551 22.15 30.47 -11.63
CA GLU A 551 20.82 30.85 -12.11
C GLU A 551 20.01 29.60 -12.49
N LEU A 552 18.87 29.40 -11.82
CA LEU A 552 17.94 28.32 -12.14
C LEU A 552 17.32 28.58 -13.51
N ALA A 553 17.51 27.67 -14.47
CA ALA A 553 16.77 27.68 -15.73
C ALA A 553 15.27 27.40 -15.47
N ASP A 554 14.40 27.78 -16.40
CA ASP A 554 12.95 27.50 -16.32
C ASP A 554 12.68 25.98 -16.35
N LEU A 555 12.66 25.36 -15.17
CA LEU A 555 12.33 23.95 -14.97
C LEU A 555 10.82 23.72 -15.13
N ASN A 556 10.40 23.48 -16.37
CA ASN A 556 9.05 22.98 -16.67
C ASN A 556 8.90 21.55 -16.13
N PHE A 557 7.97 21.34 -15.21
CA PHE A 557 7.60 20.02 -14.68
C PHE A 557 6.10 19.74 -14.89
N ASP A 558 5.75 18.46 -15.01
CA ASP A 558 4.35 18.02 -15.10
C ASP A 558 3.66 18.12 -13.71
N ASP A 559 3.00 19.26 -13.44
CA ASP A 559 2.12 19.39 -12.26
C ASP A 559 0.81 18.60 -12.46
N ASN A 560 0.45 17.80 -11.47
CA ASN A 560 -0.78 17.02 -11.44
C ASN A 560 -1.90 17.65 -10.59
N ALA A 561 -1.74 18.91 -10.18
CA ALA A 561 -2.73 19.70 -9.44
C ALA A 561 -4.12 19.69 -10.10
N ASP A 562 -4.21 19.72 -11.42
CA ASP A 562 -5.49 19.70 -12.14
C ASP A 562 -6.24 18.36 -12.00
N VAL A 563 -5.52 17.23 -12.04
CA VAL A 563 -6.09 15.89 -11.81
C VAL A 563 -6.58 15.77 -10.37
N LEU A 564 -5.84 16.33 -9.42
CA LEU A 564 -6.24 16.39 -8.02
C LEU A 564 -7.49 17.25 -7.83
N ASN A 565 -7.55 18.44 -8.44
CA ASN A 565 -8.72 19.32 -8.40
C ASN A 565 -9.96 18.67 -9.05
N LEU A 566 -9.78 17.94 -10.15
CA LEU A 566 -10.85 17.14 -10.78
C LEU A 566 -11.45 16.10 -9.82
N ILE A 567 -10.60 15.45 -9.00
CA ILE A 567 -11.04 14.41 -8.05
C ILE A 567 -11.62 15.02 -6.76
N GLU A 568 -10.85 15.89 -6.08
CA GLU A 568 -11.16 16.37 -4.72
C GLU A 568 -11.69 17.81 -4.65
N GLY A 569 -11.71 18.53 -5.76
CA GLY A 569 -12.20 19.90 -5.82
C GLY A 569 -13.65 20.03 -5.38
N ARG A 570 -14.11 21.26 -5.18
CA ARG A 570 -15.45 21.56 -4.62
C ARG A 570 -16.61 20.97 -5.46
N MET A 571 -16.40 20.82 -6.76
CA MET A 571 -17.31 20.19 -7.72
C MET A 571 -16.73 18.90 -8.33
N GLY A 572 -15.64 18.37 -7.77
CA GLY A 572 -14.93 17.20 -8.28
C GLY A 572 -15.65 15.88 -8.01
N PHE A 573 -15.01 14.78 -8.41
CA PHE A 573 -15.61 13.43 -8.42
C PHE A 573 -16.12 12.99 -7.03
N ILE A 574 -15.41 13.33 -5.95
CA ILE A 574 -15.84 13.03 -4.58
C ILE A 574 -17.19 13.69 -4.28
N ALA A 575 -17.34 14.98 -4.62
CA ALA A 575 -18.57 15.74 -4.36
C ALA A 575 -19.75 15.18 -5.18
N VAL A 576 -19.50 14.82 -6.43
CA VAL A 576 -20.54 14.31 -7.33
C VAL A 576 -20.97 12.89 -6.99
N LEU A 577 -20.04 11.99 -6.61
CA LEU A 577 -20.42 10.65 -6.15
C LEU A 577 -21.21 10.71 -4.84
N ASN A 578 -20.80 11.58 -3.91
CA ASN A 578 -21.53 11.80 -2.66
C ASN A 578 -22.95 12.35 -2.90
N GLU A 579 -23.17 13.14 -3.95
CA GLU A 579 -24.51 13.61 -4.32
C GLU A 579 -25.41 12.43 -4.75
N GLU A 580 -24.88 11.53 -5.58
CA GLU A 580 -25.62 10.32 -6.02
C GLU A 580 -25.88 9.35 -4.86
N CYS A 581 -24.98 9.22 -3.88
CA CYS A 581 -25.24 8.44 -2.64
C CYS A 581 -26.41 8.97 -1.79
N ILE A 582 -26.81 10.24 -1.93
CA ILE A 582 -27.89 10.86 -1.14
C ILE A 582 -29.20 10.99 -1.94
N ARG A 583 -29.14 10.91 -3.28
CA ARG A 583 -30.30 11.03 -4.16
C ARG A 583 -31.19 9.79 -4.07
N PRO A 584 -32.53 9.92 -3.92
CA PRO A 584 -33.45 8.78 -3.83
C PRO A 584 -33.49 7.84 -5.06
N ARG A 585 -32.92 8.26 -6.19
CA ARG A 585 -32.73 7.46 -7.41
C ARG A 585 -31.31 7.61 -7.97
N GLY A 586 -30.35 7.93 -7.11
CA GLY A 586 -28.95 8.10 -7.53
C GLY A 586 -28.36 6.78 -7.99
N ASN A 587 -27.49 6.83 -9.00
CA ASN A 587 -26.98 5.64 -9.68
C ASN A 587 -25.64 5.92 -10.39
N ASP A 588 -24.93 4.84 -10.72
CA ASP A 588 -23.57 4.92 -11.27
C ASP A 588 -23.53 5.61 -12.65
N LEU A 589 -24.52 5.36 -13.52
CA LEU A 589 -24.64 6.02 -14.83
C LEU A 589 -24.79 7.54 -14.69
N ALA A 590 -25.60 8.02 -13.75
CA ALA A 590 -25.77 9.45 -13.47
C ALA A 590 -24.49 10.09 -12.91
N PHE A 591 -23.68 9.34 -12.15
CA PHE A 591 -22.33 9.77 -11.76
C PHE A 591 -21.42 9.91 -12.98
N VAL A 592 -21.35 8.89 -13.84
CA VAL A 592 -20.51 8.88 -15.07
C VAL A 592 -20.89 10.02 -16.03
N GLN A 593 -22.18 10.27 -16.25
CA GLN A 593 -22.66 11.38 -17.09
C GLN A 593 -22.19 12.74 -16.59
N LYS A 594 -22.19 12.96 -15.26
CA LYS A 594 -21.68 14.21 -14.68
C LYS A 594 -20.16 14.31 -14.74
N VAL A 595 -19.44 13.21 -14.55
CA VAL A 595 -17.97 13.15 -14.71
C VAL A 595 -17.57 13.60 -16.12
N TYR A 596 -18.24 13.10 -17.16
CA TYR A 596 -17.98 13.54 -18.54
C TYR A 596 -18.26 15.02 -18.79
N ALA A 597 -19.25 15.60 -18.11
CA ALA A 597 -19.55 17.03 -18.17
C ALA A 597 -18.53 17.92 -17.43
N MET A 598 -17.54 17.37 -16.73
CA MET A 598 -16.49 18.16 -16.05
C MET A 598 -15.36 18.61 -16.98
N ASN A 599 -15.16 17.94 -18.13
CA ASN A 599 -14.27 18.45 -19.18
C ASN A 599 -14.86 19.77 -19.71
N GLY A 600 -14.21 20.89 -19.44
CA GLY A 600 -14.62 22.19 -19.97
C GLY A 600 -14.63 22.20 -21.49
N THR A 601 -15.59 22.91 -22.09
CA THR A 601 -15.65 23.15 -23.53
C THR A 601 -14.53 24.10 -23.95
N GLY A 602 -13.33 23.55 -24.21
CA GLY A 602 -12.15 24.31 -24.64
C GLY A 602 -10.81 23.88 -24.04
N ALA A 603 -10.70 22.73 -23.36
CA ALA A 603 -9.40 22.22 -22.92
C ALA A 603 -8.63 21.54 -24.09
N ASP A 604 -7.46 22.07 -24.46
CA ASP A 604 -6.61 21.50 -25.51
C ASP A 604 -6.12 20.07 -25.21
N THR A 605 -6.07 19.70 -23.92
CA THR A 605 -5.94 18.30 -23.49
C THR A 605 -6.99 17.95 -22.43
N PRO A 606 -7.99 17.09 -22.74
CA PRO A 606 -8.99 16.69 -21.76
C PRO A 606 -8.41 15.72 -20.73
N LEU A 607 -8.70 15.97 -19.45
CA LEU A 607 -8.25 15.13 -18.33
C LEU A 607 -9.11 13.87 -18.18
N VAL A 608 -10.38 13.93 -18.61
CA VAL A 608 -11.27 12.76 -18.71
C VAL A 608 -11.29 12.27 -20.16
N ASP A 609 -11.05 10.97 -20.38
CA ASP A 609 -11.09 10.40 -21.73
C ASP A 609 -12.53 10.01 -22.13
N ASN A 610 -13.11 10.81 -23.02
CA ASN A 610 -14.48 10.67 -23.50
C ASN A 610 -14.71 9.43 -24.42
N ARG A 611 -13.65 8.70 -24.83
CA ARG A 611 -13.77 7.54 -25.73
C ARG A 611 -14.43 6.31 -25.08
N PHE A 612 -14.60 6.31 -23.76
CA PHE A 612 -15.06 5.16 -22.98
C PHE A 612 -16.54 5.18 -22.58
N TYR A 613 -17.38 6.04 -23.18
CA TYR A 613 -18.79 6.26 -22.75
C TYR A 613 -19.69 4.99 -22.72
N LYS A 614 -19.28 3.88 -23.34
CA LYS A 614 -20.08 2.64 -23.36
C LYS A 614 -19.85 1.82 -22.08
N ASN A 615 -20.93 1.49 -21.37
CA ASN A 615 -21.01 0.58 -20.20
C ASN A 615 -20.56 1.16 -18.84
N ASP A 616 -21.02 2.36 -18.49
CA ASP A 616 -20.72 3.02 -17.20
C ASP A 616 -19.21 3.18 -16.93
N GLU A 617 -18.40 3.35 -17.98
CA GLU A 617 -16.96 3.55 -17.86
C GLU A 617 -16.57 5.01 -18.04
N PHE A 618 -15.43 5.41 -17.49
CA PHE A 618 -14.77 6.71 -17.70
C PHE A 618 -13.25 6.58 -17.57
N GLY A 619 -12.48 7.43 -18.25
CA GLY A 619 -11.03 7.46 -18.17
C GLY A 619 -10.51 8.69 -17.42
N ILE A 620 -9.41 8.57 -16.67
CA ILE A 620 -8.65 9.70 -16.10
C ILE A 620 -7.22 9.64 -16.64
N LYS A 621 -6.67 10.77 -17.08
CA LYS A 621 -5.23 10.94 -17.36
C LYS A 621 -4.49 11.26 -16.05
N HIS A 622 -3.95 10.24 -15.39
CA HIS A 622 -3.10 10.38 -14.20
C HIS A 622 -1.65 10.72 -14.59
N TYR A 623 -0.81 11.13 -13.62
CA TYR A 623 0.64 11.31 -13.84
C TYR A 623 1.32 10.07 -14.45
N ALA A 624 0.86 8.87 -14.07
CA ALA A 624 1.37 7.58 -14.52
C ALA A 624 0.81 7.13 -15.89
N GLY A 625 -0.14 7.88 -16.46
CA GLY A 625 -0.83 7.55 -17.72
C GLY A 625 -2.36 7.44 -17.61
N PRO A 626 -3.05 7.18 -18.73
CA PRO A 626 -4.51 7.07 -18.77
C PRO A 626 -5.00 5.75 -18.15
N VAL A 627 -5.93 5.83 -17.19
CA VAL A 627 -6.58 4.67 -16.56
C VAL A 627 -8.09 4.71 -16.78
N LYS A 628 -8.66 3.57 -17.19
CA LYS A 628 -10.10 3.39 -17.43
C LYS A 628 -10.78 2.70 -16.25
N TYR A 629 -11.79 3.34 -15.68
CA TYR A 629 -12.59 2.86 -14.55
C TYR A 629 -13.98 2.42 -15.00
N ASN A 630 -14.49 1.33 -14.43
CA ASN A 630 -15.87 0.87 -14.55
C ASN A 630 -16.62 1.27 -13.27
N ALA A 631 -17.63 2.14 -13.40
CA ALA A 631 -18.34 2.76 -12.28
C ALA A 631 -19.37 1.86 -11.59
N THR A 632 -19.60 0.64 -12.08
CA THR A 632 -20.65 -0.25 -11.54
C THR A 632 -20.44 -0.53 -10.04
N HIS A 633 -21.48 -0.29 -9.25
CA HIS A 633 -21.53 -0.31 -7.78
C HIS A 633 -20.76 0.82 -7.05
N PHE A 634 -20.32 1.90 -7.71
CA PHE A 634 -19.64 3.02 -7.04
C PHE A 634 -20.51 3.68 -5.98
N VAL A 635 -21.79 3.96 -6.28
CA VAL A 635 -22.73 4.59 -5.33
C VAL A 635 -22.95 3.68 -4.12
N GLN A 636 -23.10 2.37 -4.33
CA GLN A 636 -23.27 1.39 -3.26
C GLN A 636 -22.01 1.28 -2.39
N LYS A 637 -20.82 1.13 -3.01
CA LYS A 637 -19.54 1.02 -2.31
C LYS A 637 -19.17 2.27 -1.52
N ASN A 638 -19.41 3.46 -2.08
CA ASN A 638 -19.10 4.72 -1.41
C ASN A 638 -20.04 5.02 -0.24
N THR A 639 -21.28 4.51 -0.27
CA THR A 639 -22.25 4.72 0.80
C THR A 639 -21.81 4.06 2.12
N ASP A 640 -21.43 2.77 2.10
CA ASP A 640 -20.87 2.02 3.26
C ASP A 640 -21.61 2.27 4.59
N ILE A 641 -22.95 2.27 4.52
CA ILE A 641 -23.83 2.35 5.69
C ILE A 641 -24.19 0.93 6.12
N ILE A 642 -23.92 0.61 7.38
CA ILE A 642 -24.47 -0.58 8.03
C ILE A 642 -25.91 -0.28 8.51
N PRO A 643 -26.91 -1.16 8.21
CA PRO A 643 -28.25 -1.06 8.76
C PRO A 643 -28.28 -0.92 10.29
N LEU A 644 -29.21 -0.08 10.78
CA LEU A 644 -29.39 0.17 12.23
C LEU A 644 -29.66 -1.14 12.99
N ASP A 645 -30.46 -2.03 12.41
CA ASP A 645 -30.84 -3.31 13.01
C ASP A 645 -29.62 -4.20 13.31
N LEU A 646 -28.59 -4.17 12.46
CA LEU A 646 -27.33 -4.87 12.68
C LEU A 646 -26.48 -4.23 13.79
N VAL A 647 -26.55 -2.90 13.94
CA VAL A 647 -25.88 -2.19 15.05
C VAL A 647 -26.58 -2.48 16.38
N GLU A 648 -27.92 -2.45 16.40
CA GLU A 648 -28.73 -2.85 17.55
C GLU A 648 -28.47 -4.33 17.92
N CYS A 649 -28.38 -5.22 16.94
CA CYS A 649 -28.03 -6.64 17.14
C CYS A 649 -26.60 -6.81 17.70
N ALA A 650 -25.60 -6.15 17.11
CA ALA A 650 -24.22 -6.21 17.58
C ALA A 650 -24.05 -5.66 19.01
N SER A 651 -24.83 -4.66 19.41
CA SER A 651 -24.79 -4.13 20.79
C SER A 651 -25.32 -5.13 21.84
N LYS A 652 -26.15 -6.11 21.44
CA LYS A 652 -26.67 -7.19 22.31
C LYS A 652 -25.71 -8.37 22.45
N CYS A 653 -24.65 -8.45 21.65
CA CYS A 653 -23.77 -9.63 21.66
C CYS A 653 -22.91 -9.71 22.94
N THR A 654 -22.51 -10.93 23.31
CA THR A 654 -21.62 -11.16 24.46
C THR A 654 -20.14 -10.99 24.12
N ASN A 655 -19.76 -11.07 22.83
CA ASN A 655 -18.40 -10.81 22.37
C ASN A 655 -18.00 -9.36 22.68
N ALA A 656 -17.09 -9.18 23.63
CA ALA A 656 -16.74 -7.85 24.14
C ALA A 656 -16.16 -6.92 23.08
N ILE A 657 -15.42 -7.44 22.09
CA ILE A 657 -14.83 -6.65 21.01
C ILE A 657 -15.95 -6.18 20.08
N VAL A 658 -16.77 -7.10 19.55
CA VAL A 658 -17.86 -6.75 18.64
C VAL A 658 -18.85 -5.79 19.30
N ARG A 659 -19.24 -6.02 20.55
CA ARG A 659 -20.14 -5.12 21.28
C ARG A 659 -19.56 -3.71 21.45
N ALA A 660 -18.29 -3.60 21.85
CA ALA A 660 -17.64 -2.31 22.07
C ALA A 660 -17.47 -1.52 20.77
N GLU A 661 -17.06 -2.19 19.69
CA GLU A 661 -16.82 -1.55 18.39
C GLU A 661 -18.10 -1.09 17.68
N PHE A 662 -19.24 -1.68 18.00
CA PHE A 662 -20.56 -1.28 17.49
C PHE A 662 -21.34 -0.36 18.44
N ALA A 663 -20.77 -0.01 19.60
CA ALA A 663 -21.39 0.97 20.50
C ALA A 663 -21.46 2.36 19.83
N PRO A 664 -22.52 3.16 20.08
CA PRO A 664 -22.56 4.53 19.61
C PRO A 664 -21.41 5.35 20.22
N PRO A 665 -20.80 6.30 19.48
CA PRO A 665 -19.79 7.18 20.04
C PRO A 665 -20.34 7.93 21.27
N PRO A 666 -19.52 8.18 22.31
CA PRO A 666 -19.96 8.95 23.46
C PRO A 666 -20.47 10.33 23.01
N GLU A 667 -21.63 10.74 23.50
CA GLU A 667 -22.22 12.03 23.17
C GLU A 667 -21.32 13.15 23.69
N ILE A 668 -20.55 13.78 22.80
CA ILE A 668 -19.87 15.04 23.10
C ILE A 668 -20.98 16.06 23.38
N PRO A 669 -21.06 16.66 24.59
CA PRO A 669 -22.06 17.67 24.89
C PRO A 669 -21.96 18.80 23.87
N PRO A 670 -23.06 19.26 23.27
CA PRO A 670 -22.99 20.32 22.27
C PRO A 670 -22.38 21.57 22.91
N ALA A 671 -21.19 21.96 22.43
CA ALA A 671 -20.56 23.21 22.80
C ALA A 671 -21.59 24.34 22.64
N LYS A 672 -21.76 25.15 23.69
CA LYS A 672 -22.86 26.12 23.84
C LYS A 672 -23.01 26.95 22.56
N ALA A 673 -24.03 26.62 21.76
CA ALA A 673 -24.30 27.33 20.53
C ALA A 673 -24.74 28.76 20.87
N THR A 674 -24.04 29.75 20.34
CA THR A 674 -24.48 31.14 20.35
C THR A 674 -25.85 31.24 19.64
N PRO A 675 -26.79 32.05 20.16
CA PRO A 675 -28.15 32.12 19.62
C PRO A 675 -28.16 32.83 18.26
N GLY A 676 -28.05 32.06 17.18
CA GLY A 676 -28.28 32.50 15.81
C GLY A 676 -29.70 32.15 15.31
N PRO A 677 -30.16 32.74 14.19
CA PRO A 677 -31.50 32.48 13.64
C PRO A 677 -31.69 30.99 13.27
N PRO A 678 -32.94 30.49 13.16
CA PRO A 678 -33.24 29.08 12.89
C PRO A 678 -32.95 28.65 11.43
N GLY A 679 -31.68 28.73 11.04
CA GLY A 679 -31.17 28.29 9.75
C GLY A 679 -31.03 26.78 9.68
N ARG A 680 -31.99 26.14 8.99
CA ARG A 680 -31.89 24.82 8.32
C ARG A 680 -30.73 23.95 8.81
N ARG A 681 -30.95 23.25 9.94
CA ARG A 681 -30.04 22.24 10.52
C ARG A 681 -29.49 21.38 9.38
N LYS A 682 -28.23 21.59 8.97
CA LYS A 682 -27.59 20.77 7.92
C LYS A 682 -27.71 19.33 8.40
N LYS A 683 -28.44 18.48 7.67
CA LYS A 683 -28.29 17.03 7.84
C LYS A 683 -26.80 16.76 7.65
N ARG A 684 -26.09 16.42 8.73
CA ARG A 684 -24.77 15.81 8.63
C ARG A 684 -25.03 14.51 7.86
N GLY A 685 -24.73 14.52 6.56
CA GLY A 685 -24.69 13.30 5.78
C GLY A 685 -23.70 12.37 6.44
N THR A 686 -24.05 11.09 6.56
CA THR A 686 -23.11 10.05 6.98
C THR A 686 -21.88 10.13 6.08
N ALA A 687 -20.69 10.21 6.66
CA ALA A 687 -19.46 10.34 5.88
C ALA A 687 -19.26 9.08 5.03
N THR A 688 -19.25 9.26 3.71
CA THR A 688 -19.02 8.21 2.72
C THR A 688 -17.58 7.70 2.78
N VAL A 689 -17.30 6.52 2.21
CA VAL A 689 -15.95 5.92 2.18
C VAL A 689 -14.93 6.90 1.61
N TRP A 690 -15.23 7.51 0.45
CA TRP A 690 -14.28 8.41 -0.20
C TRP A 690 -14.06 9.69 0.61
N THR A 691 -15.08 10.18 1.33
CA THR A 691 -14.93 11.33 2.22
C THR A 691 -14.05 11.00 3.42
N LYS A 692 -14.26 9.84 4.07
CA LYS A 692 -13.39 9.35 5.15
C LYS A 692 -11.95 9.20 4.66
N PHE A 693 -11.76 8.56 3.51
CA PHE A 693 -10.44 8.31 2.91
C PHE A 693 -9.72 9.61 2.52
N ARG A 694 -10.43 10.57 1.92
CA ARG A 694 -9.90 11.93 1.68
C ARG A 694 -9.40 12.59 2.97
N SER A 695 -10.16 12.51 4.05
CA SER A 695 -9.75 13.10 5.34
C SER A 695 -8.51 12.40 5.90
N GLN A 696 -8.48 11.07 5.90
CA GLN A 696 -7.29 10.29 6.32
C GLN A 696 -6.05 10.59 5.46
N LEU A 697 -6.23 10.75 4.15
CA LEU A 697 -5.15 11.11 3.23
C LEU A 697 -4.68 12.55 3.47
N ALA A 698 -5.58 13.50 3.71
CA ALA A 698 -5.20 14.86 4.07
C ALA A 698 -4.39 14.91 5.39
N GLU A 699 -4.79 14.15 6.41
CA GLU A 699 -4.04 14.00 7.66
C GLU A 699 -2.66 13.34 7.45
N LEU A 700 -2.55 12.38 6.52
CA LEU A 700 -1.27 11.79 6.12
C LEU A 700 -0.38 12.82 5.42
N MET A 701 -0.89 13.53 4.41
CA MET A 701 -0.12 14.56 3.69
C MET A 701 0.31 15.70 4.61
N ASP A 702 -0.51 16.09 5.59
CA ASP A 702 -0.17 17.09 6.61
C ASP A 702 0.79 16.55 7.70
N SER A 703 0.83 15.23 7.92
CA SER A 703 1.89 14.61 8.72
C SER A 703 3.22 14.61 7.97
N LEU A 704 3.19 14.31 6.66
CA LEU A 704 4.36 14.23 5.78
C LEU A 704 4.90 15.60 5.31
N SER A 705 4.09 16.66 5.36
CA SER A 705 4.54 18.03 5.08
C SER A 705 5.42 18.60 6.19
N ARG A 706 5.32 18.04 7.39
CA ARG A 706 6.09 18.40 8.60
C ARG A 706 7.36 17.58 8.78
N THR A 707 7.66 16.66 7.86
CA THR A 707 8.83 15.79 7.89
C THR A 707 9.74 16.00 6.68
N ARG A 708 11.07 15.89 6.89
CA ARG A 708 12.03 15.77 5.79
C ARG A 708 11.84 14.40 5.12
N SER A 709 11.42 14.42 3.85
CA SER A 709 11.05 13.21 3.12
C SER A 709 12.20 12.63 2.30
N ARG A 710 12.36 11.31 2.34
CA ARG A 710 13.27 10.52 1.49
C ARG A 710 12.48 9.42 0.80
N TYR A 711 12.92 8.99 -0.38
CA TYR A 711 12.12 8.15 -1.26
C TYR A 711 12.84 6.85 -1.62
N ILE A 712 12.09 5.74 -1.65
CA ILE A 712 12.56 4.46 -2.15
C ILE A 712 11.56 3.92 -3.16
N ARG A 713 12.04 3.65 -4.38
CA ARG A 713 11.22 3.19 -5.51
C ARG A 713 11.46 1.69 -5.73
N CYS A 714 10.57 0.86 -5.20
CA CYS A 714 10.60 -0.58 -5.37
C CYS A 714 10.10 -1.00 -6.76
N VAL A 715 10.84 -1.85 -7.45
CA VAL A 715 10.57 -2.32 -8.81
C VAL A 715 10.44 -3.85 -8.84
N LYS A 716 9.37 -4.36 -9.45
CA LYS A 716 9.14 -5.79 -9.65
C LYS A 716 9.72 -6.21 -11.02
N PRO A 717 10.83 -6.97 -11.07
CA PRO A 717 11.48 -7.24 -12.34
C PRO A 717 10.70 -8.24 -13.21
N ASN A 718 9.96 -9.18 -12.61
CA ASN A 718 9.15 -10.15 -13.37
C ASN A 718 7.90 -10.60 -12.62
N THR A 719 6.93 -11.14 -13.37
CA THR A 719 5.69 -11.74 -12.85
C THR A 719 5.85 -13.21 -12.41
N GLN A 720 6.92 -13.89 -12.85
CA GLN A 720 7.18 -15.30 -12.58
C GLN A 720 7.71 -15.59 -11.17
N LYS A 721 8.03 -14.55 -10.39
CA LYS A 721 8.65 -14.62 -9.05
C LYS A 721 10.02 -15.34 -9.04
N LYS A 722 10.83 -15.13 -10.08
CA LYS A 722 12.15 -15.76 -10.24
C LYS A 722 13.32 -14.78 -10.07
N PRO A 723 14.45 -15.21 -9.50
CA PRO A 723 15.66 -14.38 -9.41
C PRO A 723 16.29 -14.16 -10.79
N LYS A 724 17.10 -13.10 -10.93
CA LYS A 724 17.90 -12.72 -12.12
C LYS A 724 17.15 -12.52 -13.45
N ILE A 725 15.82 -12.57 -13.48
CA ILE A 725 15.01 -12.37 -14.69
C ILE A 725 14.33 -11.00 -14.61
N MET A 726 14.48 -10.18 -15.66
CA MET A 726 13.79 -8.91 -15.83
C MET A 726 12.95 -8.89 -17.11
N ASN A 727 11.66 -8.67 -16.97
CA ASN A 727 10.71 -8.42 -18.04
C ASN A 727 10.76 -6.93 -18.40
N HIS A 728 11.47 -6.60 -19.47
CA HIS A 728 11.79 -5.22 -19.84
C HIS A 728 10.55 -4.32 -20.01
N ALA A 729 9.57 -4.71 -20.82
CA ALA A 729 8.35 -3.92 -21.06
C ALA A 729 7.58 -3.57 -19.76
N SER A 730 7.33 -4.56 -18.89
CA SER A 730 6.65 -4.31 -17.60
C SER A 730 7.51 -3.54 -16.59
N THR A 731 8.84 -3.57 -16.74
CA THR A 731 9.75 -2.80 -15.88
C THR A 731 9.75 -1.33 -16.28
N VAL A 732 9.78 -1.05 -17.59
CA VAL A 732 9.59 0.30 -18.15
C VAL A 732 8.30 0.95 -17.67
N GLU A 733 7.17 0.24 -17.77
CA GLU A 733 5.88 0.78 -17.34
C GLU A 733 5.87 1.09 -15.83
N GLN A 734 6.48 0.24 -15.00
CA GLN A 734 6.69 0.55 -13.57
C GLN A 734 7.58 1.76 -13.33
N LEU A 735 8.65 1.96 -14.10
CA LEU A 735 9.54 3.13 -13.95
C LEU A 735 8.82 4.44 -14.29
N ARG A 736 7.93 4.42 -15.30
CA ARG A 736 7.01 5.52 -15.59
C ARG A 736 6.01 5.74 -14.45
N CYS A 737 5.28 4.70 -14.04
CA CYS A 737 4.26 4.80 -12.99
C CYS A 737 4.83 5.15 -11.59
N ALA A 738 6.10 4.85 -11.32
CA ALA A 738 6.79 5.23 -10.09
C ALA A 738 7.44 6.63 -10.16
N GLY A 739 7.30 7.35 -11.28
CA GLY A 739 7.89 8.67 -11.48
C GLY A 739 9.43 8.65 -11.54
N VAL A 740 10.06 7.49 -11.76
CA VAL A 740 11.53 7.36 -11.72
C VAL A 740 12.19 8.13 -12.85
N VAL A 741 11.65 8.06 -14.06
CA VAL A 741 12.19 8.79 -15.22
C VAL A 741 12.20 10.29 -14.94
N ALA A 742 11.07 10.85 -14.48
CA ALA A 742 10.97 12.27 -14.10
C ALA A 742 11.91 12.62 -12.92
N ALA A 743 12.05 11.74 -11.94
CA ALA A 743 12.97 11.93 -10.82
C ALA A 743 14.42 12.07 -11.28
N VAL A 744 14.90 11.19 -12.17
CA VAL A 744 16.28 11.23 -12.68
C VAL A 744 16.47 12.42 -13.64
N THR A 745 15.44 12.89 -14.34
CA THR A 745 15.56 14.08 -15.20
C THR A 745 15.66 15.39 -14.40
N VAL A 746 15.16 15.40 -13.15
CA VAL A 746 15.22 16.58 -12.26
C VAL A 746 16.44 16.53 -11.32
N SER A 747 17.06 15.36 -11.13
CA SER A 747 18.23 15.15 -10.24
C SER A 747 19.54 15.10 -11.03
#